data_AF-A0AA48GJS4-F1
#
_entry.id   AF-A0AA48GJS4-F1
#
_cell.length_a   1.000
_cell.length_b   1.000
_cell.length_c   1.000
_cell.angle_alpha   90.00
_cell.angle_beta   90.00
_cell.angle_gamma   90.00
#
_symmetry.space_group_name_H-M   'P 1'
#
loop_
_entity.id
_entity.type
_entity.pdbx_description
1 polymer ?
#
loop_
_entity_poly.entity_id
_entity_poly.type
_entity_poly.pdbx_seq_one_letter_code
_entity_poly.pdbx_strand_id
1 'polypeptide(L)'
;MNSETHRKDKMRTLRPTIDHLARTLAVTLSLVFALGCALHKAQASFDEGKYEEALAQYRQILNKDPGNIQAKIGFRKTAPLAAEAHLVKAREAKKQGRVDEVRREVASAVVLDPSNQVAVDWMNRLEEAAARQRAIEEKEGSVEEARQRAEAKPALPINPRSLEGMDLNFTRKTSLREIFQQLSKNSGVNIILHSSASAQDPSVSVDLRGLSFQRVLDTLMLQSDLFYKVLDPNTIMVFKKSPQNLTDYENKLIQTFYLSNAEVDAVRQIFNAILPTMRVFIDKRLNAITVQAKANDLAIAQHIVNQLDKAKAEVVVYLELVEVSETAKEQVGLLPTASLTDTGATSGIYRIGAITSNATNGFNTNTGGIRISKSDLKFLFAPLALDALKSSGEGKLLASPNVRVISGETGFVNIGEKISTTQSSLGGTSTGTTTGSTTAASALASLGGTLATQTQYSYEDVGVKITVKPRVHFNGDITVDLESEVKTLKAGSTQGRPDLGQRIIKTSARLRDGETAVFGGLLKEDETKSLQGIWGITDIPILGKLLGSNQKNKSRTDVLLTLRAVIVRKPDLGEEDFSPFDPDQAPGASKPFAPKPERKPLPPGLQDEAAAPQTAPQATPQAPPRAPQAAPKTPAAPVPPPAAAPVPAPVPAPVPAPSQAPAKPAAEAPAPMADATSSLVFFMSPLSTEAAKGQRLSLNLFASGAQGLTSGSMTLQVDPRLKVVSVAAGDFLTGEGGTLAQGPAKDGILTLTFNRATGATDSGTFAVIELEALEPGKATVMVQDGKYLVGANPIPARYVNSLVTIQ
;
A
#
# COMPACT_ATOMS: atom_id res chain seq x y z
N MET A 1 -94.27 -72.41 -33.17
CA MET A 1 -94.45 -70.97 -33.45
C MET A 1 -94.64 -70.23 -32.12
N ASN A 2 -93.99 -69.12 -31.76
CA ASN A 2 -92.96 -68.30 -32.42
C ASN A 2 -92.05 -67.64 -31.35
N SER A 3 -90.96 -68.29 -30.90
CA SER A 3 -90.03 -67.69 -29.91
C SER A 3 -88.54 -67.83 -30.26
N GLU A 4 -88.13 -68.83 -31.04
CA GLU A 4 -86.72 -69.00 -31.43
C GLU A 4 -86.22 -67.95 -32.44
N THR A 5 -87.12 -67.32 -33.21
CA THR A 5 -86.76 -66.31 -34.22
C THR A 5 -86.39 -64.95 -33.61
N HIS A 6 -86.97 -64.57 -32.46
CA HIS A 6 -86.70 -63.26 -31.87
C HIS A 6 -85.38 -63.16 -31.07
N ARG A 7 -84.81 -64.29 -30.64
CA ARG A 7 -83.59 -64.30 -29.82
C ARG A 7 -82.29 -64.18 -30.63
N LYS A 8 -82.29 -64.65 -31.89
CA LYS A 8 -81.10 -64.57 -32.77
C LYS A 8 -80.88 -63.18 -33.37
N ASP A 9 -81.94 -62.41 -33.59
CA ASP A 9 -81.83 -61.11 -34.28
C ASP A 9 -81.27 -60.00 -33.36
N LYS A 10 -81.68 -59.97 -32.08
CA LYS A 10 -81.12 -59.05 -31.07
C LYS A 10 -79.62 -59.24 -30.78
N MET A 11 -79.02 -60.38 -31.14
CA MET A 11 -77.58 -60.60 -30.97
C MET A 11 -76.74 -60.12 -32.17
N ARG A 12 -77.34 -59.86 -33.34
CA ARG A 12 -76.61 -59.37 -34.52
C ARG A 12 -76.42 -57.86 -34.52
N THR A 13 -77.36 -57.09 -33.97
CA THR A 13 -77.32 -55.62 -33.97
C THR A 13 -76.45 -54.99 -32.88
N LEU A 14 -76.02 -55.77 -31.87
CA LEU A 14 -75.17 -55.27 -30.77
C LEU A 14 -73.66 -55.36 -31.02
N ARG A 15 -73.19 -56.09 -32.03
CA ARG A 15 -71.74 -56.19 -32.33
C ARG A 15 -71.07 -54.87 -32.78
N PRO A 16 -71.61 -54.12 -33.78
CA PRO A 16 -70.87 -52.97 -34.32
C PRO A 16 -70.81 -51.76 -33.36
N THR A 17 -71.78 -51.62 -32.46
CA THR A 17 -71.78 -50.55 -31.44
C THR A 17 -70.75 -50.81 -30.34
N ILE A 18 -70.56 -52.08 -29.95
CA ILE A 18 -69.50 -52.49 -29.02
C ILE A 18 -68.12 -52.27 -29.65
N ASP A 19 -67.92 -52.60 -30.92
CA ASP A 19 -66.62 -52.38 -31.60
C ASP A 19 -66.24 -50.90 -31.71
N HIS A 20 -67.20 -49.99 -31.97
CA HIS A 20 -66.92 -48.55 -31.99
C HIS A 20 -66.62 -47.98 -30.61
N LEU A 21 -67.35 -48.39 -29.56
CA LEU A 21 -67.05 -48.02 -28.17
C LEU A 21 -65.69 -48.59 -27.72
N ALA A 22 -65.38 -49.84 -28.08
CA ALA A 22 -64.10 -50.45 -27.78
C ALA A 22 -62.93 -49.73 -28.48
N ARG A 23 -63.11 -49.28 -29.74
CA ARG A 23 -62.09 -48.50 -30.46
C ARG A 23 -61.89 -47.10 -29.89
N THR A 24 -62.95 -46.35 -29.57
CA THR A 24 -62.80 -45.01 -28.98
C THR A 24 -62.21 -45.11 -27.57
N LEU A 25 -62.63 -46.09 -26.77
CA LEU A 25 -62.10 -46.34 -25.45
C LEU A 25 -60.64 -46.84 -25.49
N ALA A 26 -60.25 -47.64 -26.48
CA ALA A 26 -58.85 -48.04 -26.67
C ALA A 26 -57.94 -46.86 -27.07
N VAL A 27 -58.43 -45.95 -27.92
CA VAL A 27 -57.65 -44.76 -28.33
C VAL A 27 -57.51 -43.77 -27.18
N THR A 28 -58.57 -43.49 -26.40
CA THR A 28 -58.46 -42.61 -25.22
C THR A 28 -57.61 -43.24 -24.12
N LEU A 29 -57.76 -44.54 -23.86
CA LEU A 29 -56.91 -45.28 -22.92
C LEU A 29 -55.44 -45.23 -23.35
N SER A 30 -55.13 -45.41 -24.64
CA SER A 30 -53.76 -45.30 -25.17
C SER A 30 -53.17 -43.90 -25.06
N LEU A 31 -53.98 -42.84 -25.22
CA LEU A 31 -53.53 -41.45 -25.05
C LEU A 31 -53.20 -41.16 -23.58
N VAL A 32 -54.07 -41.60 -22.66
CA VAL A 32 -53.86 -41.48 -21.19
C VAL A 32 -52.63 -42.27 -20.76
N PHE A 33 -52.42 -43.48 -21.29
CA PHE A 33 -51.23 -44.28 -20.99
C PHE A 33 -49.94 -43.61 -21.48
N ALA A 34 -49.92 -43.07 -22.70
CA ALA A 34 -48.77 -42.38 -23.26
C ALA A 34 -48.43 -41.09 -22.48
N LEU A 35 -49.43 -40.31 -22.08
CA LEU A 35 -49.25 -39.13 -21.23
C LEU A 35 -48.79 -39.51 -19.80
N GLY A 36 -49.30 -40.61 -19.25
CA GLY A 36 -48.87 -41.16 -17.96
C GLY A 36 -47.40 -41.59 -17.96
N CYS A 37 -46.96 -42.33 -19.00
CA CYS A 37 -45.55 -42.69 -19.16
C CYS A 37 -44.64 -41.48 -19.36
N ALA A 38 -45.08 -40.46 -20.11
CA ALA A 38 -44.31 -39.23 -20.28
C ALA A 38 -44.17 -38.43 -18.96
N LEU A 39 -45.25 -38.32 -18.18
CA LEU A 39 -45.23 -37.67 -16.86
C LEU A 39 -44.36 -38.44 -15.87
N HIS A 40 -44.45 -39.77 -15.84
CA HIS A 40 -43.61 -40.62 -15.00
C HIS A 40 -42.12 -40.47 -15.34
N LYS A 41 -41.77 -40.36 -16.64
CA LYS A 41 -40.40 -40.08 -17.08
C LYS A 41 -39.91 -38.69 -16.62
N ALA A 42 -40.75 -37.65 -16.76
CA ALA A 42 -40.41 -36.29 -16.31
C ALA A 42 -40.19 -36.24 -14.79
N GLN A 43 -40.95 -37.05 -14.04
CA GLN A 43 -40.81 -37.16 -12.59
C GLN A 43 -39.59 -37.98 -12.18
N ALA A 44 -39.27 -39.08 -12.89
CA ALA A 44 -38.02 -39.81 -12.68
C ALA A 44 -36.78 -38.93 -12.96
N SER A 45 -36.77 -38.12 -14.02
CA SER A 45 -35.69 -37.15 -14.28
C SER A 45 -35.58 -36.07 -13.19
N PHE A 46 -36.70 -35.71 -12.53
CA PHE A 46 -36.70 -34.81 -11.38
C PHE A 46 -36.09 -35.48 -10.14
N ASP A 47 -36.49 -36.72 -9.85
CA ASP A 47 -35.99 -37.50 -8.71
C ASP A 47 -34.49 -37.88 -8.87
N GLU A 48 -34.01 -38.00 -10.11
CA GLU A 48 -32.58 -38.12 -10.46
C GLU A 48 -31.78 -36.80 -10.34
N GLY A 49 -32.43 -35.68 -10.01
CA GLY A 49 -31.78 -34.35 -9.91
C GLY A 49 -31.45 -33.67 -11.24
N LYS A 50 -31.92 -34.22 -12.38
CA LYS A 50 -31.68 -33.67 -13.74
C LYS A 50 -32.72 -32.60 -14.08
N TYR A 51 -32.70 -31.49 -13.35
CA TYR A 51 -33.75 -30.46 -13.40
C TYR A 51 -33.94 -29.83 -14.80
N GLU A 52 -32.87 -29.67 -15.59
CA GLU A 52 -32.95 -29.16 -16.98
C GLU A 52 -33.72 -30.14 -17.91
N GLU A 53 -33.40 -31.44 -17.84
CA GLU A 53 -34.09 -32.48 -18.61
C GLU A 53 -35.55 -32.63 -18.17
N ALA A 54 -35.81 -32.59 -16.86
CA ALA A 54 -37.15 -32.63 -16.30
C ALA A 54 -37.99 -31.43 -16.77
N LEU A 55 -37.44 -30.20 -16.77
CA LEU A 55 -38.12 -29.01 -17.29
C LEU A 55 -38.43 -29.12 -18.79
N ALA A 56 -37.49 -29.62 -19.59
CA ALA A 56 -37.72 -29.84 -21.02
C ALA A 56 -38.87 -30.84 -21.25
N GLN A 57 -38.93 -31.91 -20.47
CA GLN A 57 -40.01 -32.91 -20.52
C GLN A 57 -41.35 -32.34 -20.04
N TYR A 58 -41.40 -31.62 -18.91
CA TYR A 58 -42.62 -30.95 -18.45
C TYR A 58 -43.13 -29.91 -19.45
N ARG A 59 -42.23 -29.13 -20.07
CA ARG A 59 -42.58 -28.18 -21.14
C ARG A 59 -43.12 -28.91 -22.38
N GLN A 60 -42.55 -30.06 -22.76
CA GLN A 60 -43.06 -30.86 -23.87
C GLN A 60 -44.46 -31.44 -23.58
N ILE A 61 -44.75 -31.81 -22.33
CA ILE A 61 -46.08 -32.25 -21.90
C ILE A 61 -47.07 -31.09 -21.94
N LEU A 62 -46.72 -29.93 -21.36
CA LEU A 62 -47.57 -28.73 -21.34
C LEU A 62 -47.84 -28.15 -22.74
N ASN A 63 -46.90 -28.31 -23.69
CA ASN A 63 -47.12 -27.95 -25.09
C ASN A 63 -48.14 -28.87 -25.81
N LYS A 64 -48.28 -30.13 -25.36
CA LYS A 64 -49.22 -31.11 -25.93
C LYS A 64 -50.59 -31.08 -25.22
N ASP A 65 -50.58 -30.85 -23.91
CA ASP A 65 -51.76 -30.70 -23.06
C ASP A 65 -51.55 -29.55 -22.05
N PRO A 66 -51.99 -28.32 -22.39
CA PRO A 66 -51.92 -27.17 -21.49
C PRO A 66 -52.78 -27.30 -20.21
N GLY A 67 -53.72 -28.25 -20.18
CA GLY A 67 -54.61 -28.52 -19.06
C GLY A 67 -54.00 -29.40 -17.97
N ASN A 68 -52.85 -30.02 -18.23
CA ASN A 68 -52.26 -31.01 -17.33
C ASN A 68 -51.74 -30.37 -16.02
N ILE A 69 -52.56 -30.48 -14.97
CA ILE A 69 -52.29 -29.91 -13.64
C ILE A 69 -50.99 -30.46 -13.05
N GLN A 70 -50.71 -31.77 -13.20
CA GLN A 70 -49.51 -32.39 -12.65
C GLN A 70 -48.24 -31.88 -13.34
N ALA A 71 -48.24 -31.79 -14.67
CA ALA A 71 -47.11 -31.21 -15.40
C ALA A 71 -46.90 -29.72 -15.06
N LYS A 72 -47.98 -28.97 -14.81
CA LYS A 72 -47.92 -27.56 -14.39
C LYS A 72 -47.36 -27.39 -12.98
N ILE A 73 -47.70 -28.30 -12.05
CA ILE A 73 -47.12 -28.35 -10.70
C ILE A 73 -45.65 -28.76 -10.77
N GLY A 74 -45.31 -29.80 -11.53
CA GLY A 74 -43.94 -30.27 -11.75
C GLY A 74 -43.04 -29.18 -12.32
N PHE A 75 -43.50 -28.48 -13.38
CA PHE A 75 -42.78 -27.35 -13.96
C PHE A 75 -42.52 -26.24 -12.93
N ARG A 76 -43.55 -25.80 -12.18
CA ARG A 76 -43.41 -24.76 -11.14
C ARG A 76 -42.48 -25.16 -9.99
N LYS A 77 -42.38 -26.45 -9.65
CA LYS A 77 -41.44 -26.95 -8.63
C LYS A 77 -40.02 -27.06 -9.17
N THR A 78 -39.84 -27.42 -10.44
CA THR A 78 -38.52 -27.68 -11.04
C THR A 78 -37.82 -26.40 -11.49
N ALA A 79 -38.57 -25.37 -11.91
CA ALA A 79 -38.04 -24.09 -12.38
C ALA A 79 -37.06 -23.40 -11.39
N PRO A 80 -37.40 -23.18 -10.10
CA PRO A 80 -36.47 -22.57 -9.15
C PRO A 80 -35.23 -23.43 -8.88
N LEU A 81 -35.39 -24.77 -8.82
CA LEU A 81 -34.27 -25.69 -8.58
C LEU A 81 -33.25 -25.70 -9.74
N ALA A 82 -33.73 -25.59 -10.98
CA ALA A 82 -32.86 -25.40 -12.14
C ALA A 82 -32.18 -24.02 -12.13
N ALA A 83 -32.90 -22.96 -11.76
CA ALA A 83 -32.32 -21.63 -11.61
C ALA A 83 -31.20 -21.61 -10.55
N GLU A 84 -31.37 -22.28 -9.41
CA GLU A 84 -30.31 -22.45 -8.40
C GLU A 84 -29.10 -23.22 -8.94
N ALA A 85 -29.30 -24.27 -9.74
CA ALA A 85 -28.21 -25.02 -10.38
C ALA A 85 -27.38 -24.12 -11.32
N HIS A 86 -28.03 -23.26 -12.12
CA HIS A 86 -27.34 -22.25 -12.94
C HIS A 86 -26.62 -21.19 -12.08
N LEU A 87 -27.17 -20.77 -10.94
CA LEU A 87 -26.46 -19.88 -10.00
C LEU A 87 -25.22 -20.54 -9.37
N VAL A 88 -25.22 -21.86 -9.16
CA VAL A 88 -24.01 -22.59 -8.73
C VAL A 88 -22.95 -22.60 -9.83
N LYS A 89 -23.32 -22.95 -11.07
CA LYS A 89 -22.43 -22.87 -12.25
C LYS A 89 -21.84 -21.46 -12.41
N ALA A 90 -22.66 -20.42 -12.28
CA ALA A 90 -22.23 -19.02 -12.33
C ALA A 90 -21.23 -18.67 -11.21
N ARG A 91 -21.41 -19.19 -9.98
CA ARG A 91 -20.46 -18.95 -8.87
C ARG A 91 -19.12 -19.61 -9.14
N GLU A 92 -19.12 -20.78 -9.76
CA GLU A 92 -17.90 -21.49 -10.15
C GLU A 92 -17.18 -20.81 -11.32
N ALA A 93 -17.90 -20.44 -12.39
CA ALA A 93 -17.37 -19.64 -13.48
C ALA A 93 -16.77 -18.30 -12.97
N LYS A 94 -17.40 -17.67 -11.97
CA LYS A 94 -16.89 -16.46 -11.32
C LYS A 94 -15.58 -16.70 -10.56
N LYS A 95 -15.44 -17.82 -9.84
CA LYS A 95 -14.16 -18.21 -9.20
C LYS A 95 -13.03 -18.42 -10.22
N GLN A 96 -13.38 -18.85 -11.43
CA GLN A 96 -12.45 -19.08 -12.53
C GLN A 96 -12.27 -17.86 -13.47
N GLY A 97 -12.84 -16.70 -13.14
CA GLY A 97 -12.70 -15.47 -13.93
C GLY A 97 -13.43 -15.46 -15.29
N ARG A 98 -14.27 -16.45 -15.60
CA ARG A 98 -14.93 -16.61 -16.91
C ARG A 98 -16.20 -15.74 -17.02
N VAL A 99 -16.03 -14.41 -17.15
CA VAL A 99 -17.11 -13.41 -17.07
C VAL A 99 -18.29 -13.65 -18.03
N ASP A 100 -18.04 -14.03 -19.28
CA ASP A 100 -19.12 -14.27 -20.25
C ASP A 100 -19.93 -15.54 -19.96
N GLU A 101 -19.34 -16.50 -19.27
CA GLU A 101 -20.04 -17.67 -18.77
C GLU A 101 -20.89 -17.33 -17.54
N VAL A 102 -20.36 -16.53 -16.61
CA VAL A 102 -21.16 -15.96 -15.51
C VAL A 102 -22.40 -15.24 -16.05
N ARG A 103 -22.25 -14.40 -17.10
CA ARG A 103 -23.37 -13.68 -17.71
C ARG A 103 -24.42 -14.64 -18.29
N ARG A 104 -24.01 -15.67 -19.04
CA ARG A 104 -24.93 -16.66 -19.65
C ARG A 104 -25.65 -17.52 -18.61
N GLU A 105 -24.95 -17.97 -17.57
CA GLU A 105 -25.54 -18.79 -16.51
C GLU A 105 -26.51 -17.98 -15.64
N VAL A 106 -26.15 -16.75 -15.26
CA VAL A 106 -27.07 -15.86 -14.51
C VAL A 106 -28.29 -15.48 -15.38
N ALA A 107 -28.13 -15.25 -16.68
CA ALA A 107 -29.26 -15.00 -17.59
C ALA A 107 -30.22 -16.20 -17.62
N SER A 108 -29.67 -17.42 -17.70
CA SER A 108 -30.45 -18.65 -17.67
C SER A 108 -31.24 -18.79 -16.36
N ALA A 109 -30.63 -18.47 -15.22
CA ALA A 109 -31.31 -18.46 -13.92
C ALA A 109 -32.47 -17.45 -13.86
N VAL A 110 -32.28 -16.20 -14.33
CA VAL A 110 -33.34 -15.16 -14.35
C VAL A 110 -34.51 -15.55 -15.26
N VAL A 111 -34.24 -16.18 -16.41
CA VAL A 111 -35.29 -16.65 -17.34
C VAL A 111 -36.10 -17.82 -16.76
N LEU A 112 -35.46 -18.69 -15.96
CA LEU A 112 -36.10 -19.84 -15.33
C LEU A 112 -36.92 -19.46 -14.09
N ASP A 113 -36.40 -18.55 -13.24
CA ASP A 113 -37.12 -18.02 -12.09
C ASP A 113 -36.99 -16.48 -11.98
N PRO A 114 -37.91 -15.73 -12.62
CA PRO A 114 -37.97 -14.28 -12.50
C PRO A 114 -38.29 -13.75 -11.09
N SER A 115 -38.69 -14.62 -10.14
CA SER A 115 -38.95 -14.22 -8.75
C SER A 115 -37.70 -14.23 -7.87
N ASN A 116 -36.59 -14.82 -8.37
CA ASN A 116 -35.33 -14.90 -7.65
C ASN A 116 -34.55 -13.58 -7.70
N GLN A 117 -34.76 -12.73 -6.69
CA GLN A 117 -34.08 -11.44 -6.54
C GLN A 117 -32.55 -11.55 -6.62
N VAL A 118 -31.95 -12.64 -6.11
CA VAL A 118 -30.48 -12.83 -6.13
C VAL A 118 -29.95 -12.97 -7.56
N ALA A 119 -30.70 -13.63 -8.45
CA ALA A 119 -30.35 -13.75 -9.85
C ALA A 119 -30.47 -12.40 -10.58
N VAL A 120 -31.56 -11.67 -10.34
CA VAL A 120 -31.84 -10.36 -10.93
C VAL A 120 -30.81 -9.32 -10.50
N ASP A 121 -30.52 -9.19 -9.20
CA ASP A 121 -29.51 -8.26 -8.68
C ASP A 121 -28.10 -8.59 -9.20
N TRP A 122 -27.80 -9.87 -9.43
CA TRP A 122 -26.53 -10.26 -10.04
C TRP A 122 -26.49 -9.88 -11.52
N MET A 123 -27.58 -10.06 -12.28
CA MET A 123 -27.64 -9.61 -13.68
C MET A 123 -27.44 -8.09 -13.78
N ASN A 124 -28.20 -7.31 -13.02
CA ASN A 124 -28.10 -5.84 -13.05
C ASN A 124 -26.67 -5.35 -12.78
N ARG A 125 -25.97 -5.94 -11.81
CA ARG A 125 -24.54 -5.62 -11.52
C ARG A 125 -23.59 -6.01 -12.65
N LEU A 126 -23.87 -7.06 -13.42
CA LEU A 126 -23.08 -7.45 -14.60
C LEU A 126 -23.32 -6.50 -15.77
N GLU A 127 -24.55 -6.03 -15.95
CA GLU A 127 -24.91 -5.02 -16.96
C GLU A 127 -24.31 -3.65 -16.62
N GLU A 128 -24.42 -3.19 -15.37
CA GLU A 128 -23.77 -1.95 -14.89
C GLU A 128 -22.24 -1.98 -14.99
N ALA A 129 -21.62 -3.15 -14.78
CA ALA A 129 -20.18 -3.31 -14.98
C ALA A 129 -19.80 -3.21 -16.46
N ALA A 130 -20.53 -3.89 -17.35
CA ALA A 130 -20.30 -3.84 -18.79
C ALA A 130 -20.58 -2.44 -19.38
N ALA A 131 -21.64 -1.76 -18.92
CA ALA A 131 -21.96 -0.40 -19.33
C ALA A 131 -20.87 0.60 -18.91
N ARG A 132 -20.30 0.45 -17.71
CA ARG A 132 -19.16 1.27 -17.26
C ARG A 132 -17.90 1.02 -18.10
N GLN A 133 -17.60 -0.22 -18.48
CA GLN A 133 -16.46 -0.52 -19.35
C GLN A 133 -16.63 0.14 -20.72
N ARG A 134 -17.79 -0.05 -21.39
CA ARG A 134 -18.10 0.62 -22.66
C ARG A 134 -18.02 2.14 -22.57
N ALA A 135 -18.53 2.74 -21.49
CA ALA A 135 -18.48 4.19 -21.30
C ALA A 135 -17.07 4.74 -20.99
N ILE A 136 -16.10 3.88 -20.64
CA ILE A 136 -14.67 4.23 -20.55
C ILE A 136 -14.06 4.12 -21.95
N GLU A 137 -14.27 3.00 -22.64
CA GLU A 137 -13.81 2.73 -24.01
C GLU A 137 -14.28 3.82 -25.01
N GLU A 138 -15.55 4.23 -24.95
CA GLU A 138 -16.11 5.32 -25.76
C GLU A 138 -15.45 6.68 -25.48
N LYS A 139 -15.09 6.96 -24.22
CA LYS A 139 -14.43 8.21 -23.84
C LYS A 139 -12.99 8.24 -24.31
N GLU A 140 -12.24 7.18 -24.07
CA GLU A 140 -10.86 7.02 -24.55
C GLU A 140 -10.82 7.12 -26.08
N GLY A 141 -11.71 6.41 -26.78
CA GLY A 141 -11.87 6.52 -28.23
C GLY A 141 -12.16 7.94 -28.72
N SER A 142 -13.07 8.68 -28.06
CA SER A 142 -13.41 10.06 -28.46
C SER A 142 -12.25 11.06 -28.34
N VAL A 143 -11.37 10.88 -27.34
CA VAL A 143 -10.19 11.72 -27.13
C VAL A 143 -9.10 11.37 -28.15
N GLU A 144 -8.90 10.08 -28.41
CA GLU A 144 -7.90 9.59 -29.36
C GLU A 144 -8.31 9.91 -30.82
N GLU A 145 -9.58 9.84 -31.18
CA GLU A 145 -10.09 10.34 -32.47
C GLU A 145 -9.87 11.85 -32.63
N ALA A 146 -10.09 12.64 -31.57
CA ALA A 146 -9.86 14.08 -31.60
C ALA A 146 -8.37 14.42 -31.78
N ARG A 147 -7.48 13.64 -31.12
CA ARG A 147 -6.03 13.70 -31.30
C ARG A 147 -5.62 13.39 -32.74
N GLN A 148 -6.06 12.25 -33.29
CA GLN A 148 -5.73 11.84 -34.66
C GLN A 148 -6.23 12.86 -35.71
N ARG A 149 -7.41 13.46 -35.51
CA ARG A 149 -7.92 14.54 -36.39
C ARG A 149 -7.12 15.84 -36.29
N ALA A 150 -6.46 16.11 -35.16
CA ALA A 150 -5.56 17.24 -34.99
C ALA A 150 -4.20 16.97 -35.64
N GLU A 151 -3.63 15.78 -35.43
CA GLU A 151 -2.37 15.33 -36.04
C GLU A 151 -2.47 15.21 -37.57
N ALA A 152 -3.66 14.86 -38.10
CA ALA A 152 -3.92 14.76 -39.54
C ALA A 152 -4.04 16.11 -40.30
N LYS A 153 -3.74 17.26 -39.67
CA LYS A 153 -3.63 18.57 -40.35
C LYS A 153 -2.16 18.91 -40.62
N PRO A 154 -1.56 18.49 -41.75
CA PRO A 154 -0.20 18.85 -42.09
C PRO A 154 -0.05 20.35 -42.34
N ALA A 155 1.19 20.84 -42.19
CA ALA A 155 1.57 22.19 -42.64
C ALA A 155 1.27 22.36 -44.14
N LEU A 156 0.93 23.61 -44.52
CA LEU A 156 0.52 23.99 -45.88
C LEU A 156 1.51 23.43 -46.94
N PRO A 157 1.11 22.48 -47.80
CA PRO A 157 1.97 21.96 -48.84
C PRO A 157 2.16 22.99 -49.97
N ILE A 158 3.37 23.06 -50.52
CA ILE A 158 3.64 23.81 -51.75
C ILE A 158 2.98 23.06 -52.91
N ASN A 159 2.25 23.77 -53.77
CA ASN A 159 1.63 23.20 -54.98
C ASN A 159 2.34 23.73 -56.24
N PRO A 160 3.52 23.16 -56.62
CA PRO A 160 4.17 23.51 -57.88
C PRO A 160 3.32 23.02 -59.06
N ARG A 161 3.40 23.74 -60.19
CA ARG A 161 2.65 23.38 -61.42
C ARG A 161 3.18 22.13 -62.11
N SER A 162 4.43 21.76 -61.86
CA SER A 162 5.06 20.53 -62.34
C SER A 162 5.79 19.84 -61.19
N LEU A 163 5.55 18.54 -61.02
CA LEU A 163 6.17 17.69 -60.00
C LEU A 163 7.14 16.64 -60.59
N GLU A 164 7.12 16.46 -61.91
CA GLU A 164 7.93 15.48 -62.63
C GLU A 164 9.29 16.06 -63.07
N GLY A 165 10.23 15.15 -63.34
CA GLY A 165 11.67 15.41 -63.37
C GLY A 165 12.07 16.65 -64.16
N MET A 166 12.63 17.63 -63.46
CA MET A 166 13.14 18.86 -64.06
C MET A 166 14.62 18.66 -64.40
N ASP A 167 14.99 18.91 -65.66
CA ASP A 167 16.38 18.83 -66.12
C ASP A 167 17.00 20.23 -66.14
N LEU A 168 17.82 20.51 -65.13
CA LEU A 168 18.56 21.76 -64.96
C LEU A 168 20.06 21.44 -64.85
N ASN A 169 20.85 21.84 -65.85
CA ASN A 169 22.30 21.64 -65.86
C ASN A 169 23.03 22.98 -65.81
N PHE A 170 23.66 23.27 -64.67
CA PHE A 170 24.48 24.45 -64.45
C PHE A 170 25.96 24.06 -64.37
N THR A 171 26.56 23.75 -65.53
CA THR A 171 27.97 23.32 -65.65
C THR A 171 28.99 24.46 -65.51
N ARG A 172 28.52 25.70 -65.35
CA ARG A 172 29.34 26.91 -65.15
C ARG A 172 29.02 27.49 -63.77
N LYS A 173 29.91 28.35 -63.24
CA LYS A 173 29.67 29.12 -62.01
C LYS A 173 28.55 30.15 -62.22
N THR A 174 27.31 29.70 -62.10
CA THR A 174 26.10 30.53 -62.26
C THR A 174 25.70 31.15 -60.93
N SER A 175 25.16 32.38 -60.95
CA SER A 175 24.66 33.05 -59.74
C SER A 175 23.43 32.33 -59.18
N LEU A 176 23.30 32.29 -57.85
CA LEU A 176 22.19 31.60 -57.21
C LEU A 176 20.85 32.30 -57.51
N ARG A 177 20.87 33.63 -57.67
CA ARG A 177 19.71 34.41 -58.14
C ARG A 177 19.21 33.95 -59.51
N GLU A 178 20.10 33.67 -60.45
CA GLU A 178 19.73 33.20 -61.80
C GLU A 178 19.16 31.78 -61.78
N ILE A 179 19.75 30.89 -60.95
CA ILE A 179 19.24 29.53 -60.72
C ILE A 179 17.80 29.58 -60.15
N PHE A 180 17.54 30.41 -59.14
CA PHE A 180 16.19 30.55 -58.58
C PHE A 180 15.20 31.21 -59.55
N GLN A 181 15.63 32.12 -60.43
CA GLN A 181 14.76 32.68 -61.47
C GLN A 181 14.35 31.63 -62.51
N GLN A 182 15.24 30.73 -62.91
CA GLN A 182 14.87 29.61 -63.79
C GLN A 182 13.99 28.60 -63.07
N LEU A 183 14.31 28.25 -61.83
CA LEU A 183 13.51 27.34 -61.00
C LEU A 183 12.08 27.87 -60.77
N SER A 184 11.93 29.19 -60.54
CA SER A 184 10.64 29.87 -60.42
C SER A 184 9.81 29.78 -61.70
N LYS A 185 10.42 30.08 -62.86
CA LYS A 185 9.77 29.99 -64.18
C LYS A 185 9.29 28.57 -64.50
N ASN A 186 10.09 27.56 -64.19
CA ASN A 186 9.82 26.17 -64.56
C ASN A 186 8.84 25.46 -63.60
N SER A 187 8.83 25.83 -62.31
CA SER A 187 7.94 25.24 -61.30
C SER A 187 6.62 25.99 -61.12
N GLY A 188 6.56 27.27 -61.51
CA GLY A 188 5.43 28.15 -61.23
C GLY A 188 5.33 28.64 -59.78
N VAL A 189 6.35 28.39 -58.95
CA VAL A 189 6.45 28.86 -57.55
C VAL A 189 7.33 30.10 -57.50
N ASN A 190 6.80 31.21 -56.97
CA ASN A 190 7.54 32.45 -56.81
C ASN A 190 8.58 32.33 -55.69
N ILE A 191 9.86 32.57 -56.00
CA ILE A 191 10.98 32.47 -55.06
C ILE A 191 11.52 33.86 -54.73
N ILE A 192 11.30 34.32 -53.50
CA ILE A 192 11.74 35.64 -53.02
C ILE A 192 13.01 35.48 -52.17
N LEU A 193 14.10 36.16 -52.55
CA LEU A 193 15.33 36.22 -51.76
C LEU A 193 15.23 37.35 -50.72
N HIS A 194 15.35 37.02 -49.43
CA HIS A 194 15.48 38.03 -48.38
C HIS A 194 16.82 38.77 -48.49
N SER A 195 16.92 39.99 -47.93
CA SER A 195 18.16 40.78 -47.94
C SER A 195 19.36 40.02 -47.34
N SER A 196 19.12 39.20 -46.30
CA SER A 196 20.15 38.35 -45.68
C SER A 196 20.66 37.21 -46.56
N ALA A 197 19.89 36.78 -47.57
CA ALA A 197 20.31 35.82 -48.59
C ALA A 197 20.85 36.52 -49.85
N SER A 198 20.28 37.67 -50.24
CA SER A 198 20.73 38.42 -51.44
C SER A 198 22.06 39.16 -51.26
N ALA A 199 22.57 39.32 -50.04
CA ALA A 199 23.84 40.00 -49.76
C ALA A 199 25.09 39.16 -50.06
N GLN A 200 24.93 37.84 -50.19
CA GLN A 200 25.97 36.91 -50.61
C GLN A 200 25.36 36.06 -51.71
N ASP A 201 25.75 36.29 -52.97
CA ASP A 201 25.24 35.56 -54.14
C ASP A 201 26.30 34.50 -54.53
N PRO A 202 26.33 33.31 -53.85
CA PRO A 202 27.34 32.31 -54.13
C PRO A 202 27.16 31.78 -55.55
N SER A 203 28.26 31.63 -56.29
CA SER A 203 28.22 30.95 -57.58
C SER A 203 28.34 29.44 -57.37
N VAL A 204 27.36 28.70 -57.88
CA VAL A 204 27.23 27.25 -57.66
C VAL A 204 27.21 26.53 -59.01
N SER A 205 27.90 25.39 -59.08
CA SER A 205 27.89 24.49 -60.24
C SER A 205 27.23 23.19 -59.80
N VAL A 206 26.08 22.84 -60.40
CA VAL A 206 25.27 21.68 -60.03
C VAL A 206 24.61 21.09 -61.27
N ASP A 207 24.63 19.76 -61.36
CA ASP A 207 23.89 18.99 -62.35
C ASP A 207 22.65 18.39 -61.67
N LEU A 208 21.46 18.84 -62.06
CA LEU A 208 20.18 18.56 -61.42
C LEU A 208 19.23 17.99 -62.47
N ARG A 209 19.44 16.71 -62.82
CA ARG A 209 18.64 15.99 -63.83
C ARG A 209 17.69 14.98 -63.22
N GLY A 210 16.47 14.87 -63.76
CA GLY A 210 15.44 13.93 -63.32
C GLY A 210 14.92 14.13 -61.89
N LEU A 211 15.20 15.26 -61.25
CA LEU A 211 14.80 15.53 -59.86
C LEU A 211 13.47 16.28 -59.78
N SER A 212 12.67 16.03 -58.74
CA SER A 212 11.47 16.82 -58.47
C SER A 212 11.83 18.23 -57.99
N PHE A 213 10.93 19.21 -58.19
CA PHE A 213 11.13 20.59 -57.74
C PHE A 213 11.59 20.70 -56.27
N GLN A 214 10.95 19.96 -55.37
CA GLN A 214 11.32 19.93 -53.95
C GLN A 214 12.73 19.37 -53.73
N ARG A 215 13.09 18.29 -54.43
CA ARG A 215 14.41 17.66 -54.33
C ARG A 215 15.52 18.57 -54.87
N VAL A 216 15.25 19.32 -55.93
CA VAL A 216 16.13 20.38 -56.48
C VAL A 216 16.30 21.51 -55.46
N LEU A 217 15.19 22.04 -54.94
CA LEU A 217 15.20 23.13 -53.96
C LEU A 217 15.99 22.74 -52.70
N ASP A 218 15.69 21.60 -52.10
CA ASP A 218 16.36 21.11 -50.89
C ASP A 218 17.87 20.88 -51.10
N THR A 219 18.27 20.41 -52.29
CA THR A 219 19.70 20.25 -52.64
C THR A 219 20.41 21.61 -52.75
N LEU A 220 19.77 22.59 -53.40
CA LEU A 220 20.31 23.94 -53.51
C LEU A 220 20.39 24.63 -52.15
N MET A 221 19.38 24.47 -51.29
CA MET A 221 19.40 24.98 -49.90
C MET A 221 20.57 24.38 -49.10
N LEU A 222 20.75 23.07 -49.16
CA LEU A 222 21.79 22.34 -48.43
C LEU A 222 23.20 22.74 -48.89
N GLN A 223 23.40 22.95 -50.20
CA GLN A 223 24.70 23.32 -50.76
C GLN A 223 25.08 24.80 -50.53
N SER A 224 24.10 25.68 -50.30
CA SER A 224 24.32 27.13 -50.16
C SER A 224 24.11 27.67 -48.73
N ASP A 225 23.88 26.80 -47.74
CA ASP A 225 23.51 27.15 -46.36
C ASP A 225 22.35 28.16 -46.29
N LEU A 226 21.31 27.87 -47.07
CA LEU A 226 20.04 28.60 -47.07
C LEU A 226 18.91 27.74 -46.49
N PHE A 227 17.81 28.39 -46.09
CA PHE A 227 16.55 27.73 -45.78
C PHE A 227 15.38 28.55 -46.35
N TYR A 228 14.23 27.92 -46.59
CA TYR A 228 13.04 28.60 -47.08
C TYR A 228 11.89 28.54 -46.07
N LYS A 229 11.01 29.54 -46.16
CA LYS A 229 9.69 29.57 -45.54
C LYS A 229 8.63 29.59 -46.62
N VAL A 230 7.63 28.74 -46.50
CA VAL A 230 6.41 28.82 -47.32
C VAL A 230 5.57 29.98 -46.79
N LEU A 231 5.25 30.95 -47.65
CA LEU A 231 4.32 32.03 -47.34
C LEU A 231 2.91 31.69 -47.85
N ASP A 232 2.83 31.25 -49.10
CA ASP A 232 1.62 30.83 -49.79
C ASP A 232 1.91 29.51 -50.55
N PRO A 233 0.88 28.75 -50.98
CA PRO A 233 1.07 27.53 -51.79
C PRO A 233 1.91 27.72 -53.07
N ASN A 234 2.00 28.97 -53.56
CA ASN A 234 2.74 29.38 -54.75
C ASN A 234 3.89 30.37 -54.46
N THR A 235 4.19 30.70 -53.19
CA THR A 235 5.24 31.69 -52.84
C THR A 235 6.12 31.17 -51.70
N ILE A 236 7.42 31.07 -51.96
CA ILE A 236 8.44 30.76 -50.95
C ILE A 236 9.42 31.91 -50.78
N MET A 237 9.90 32.09 -49.55
CA MET A 237 10.88 33.11 -49.20
C MET A 237 12.15 32.46 -48.65
N VAL A 238 13.30 32.82 -49.18
CA VAL A 238 14.61 32.19 -48.92
C VAL A 238 15.47 33.10 -48.06
N PHE A 239 16.07 32.51 -47.02
CA PHE A 239 16.87 33.18 -46.00
C PHE A 239 18.23 32.49 -45.85
N LYS A 240 19.26 33.25 -45.45
CA LYS A 240 20.53 32.66 -45.02
C LYS A 240 20.36 31.95 -43.68
N LYS A 241 20.91 30.74 -43.55
CA LYS A 241 20.95 29.95 -42.31
C LYS A 241 21.86 30.61 -41.28
N SER A 242 21.31 31.55 -40.50
CA SER A 242 21.95 32.15 -39.32
C SER A 242 21.10 31.86 -38.09
N PRO A 243 21.68 31.83 -36.87
CA PRO A 243 20.92 31.59 -35.64
C PRO A 243 19.75 32.56 -35.44
N GLN A 244 19.92 33.81 -35.88
CA GLN A 244 18.90 34.85 -35.80
C GLN A 244 17.79 34.63 -36.84
N ASN A 245 18.13 34.41 -38.12
CA ASN A 245 17.13 34.13 -39.15
C ASN A 245 16.34 32.85 -38.85
N LEU A 246 17.00 31.80 -38.33
CA LEU A 246 16.34 30.57 -37.88
C LEU A 246 15.41 30.83 -36.68
N THR A 247 15.75 31.77 -35.79
CA THR A 247 14.87 32.13 -34.69
C THR A 247 13.61 32.85 -35.17
N ASP A 248 13.73 33.72 -36.16
CA ASP A 248 12.67 34.64 -36.60
C ASP A 248 11.78 34.08 -37.73
N TYR A 249 12.35 33.27 -38.63
CA TYR A 249 11.68 32.85 -39.87
C TYR A 249 11.49 31.34 -40.03
N GLU A 250 12.14 30.49 -39.22
CA GLU A 250 11.94 29.04 -39.29
C GLU A 250 10.53 28.65 -38.79
N ASN A 251 9.92 27.65 -39.43
CA ASN A 251 8.59 27.18 -39.07
C ASN A 251 8.63 26.40 -37.74
N LYS A 252 8.18 27.06 -36.68
CA LYS A 252 7.98 26.46 -35.35
C LYS A 252 6.51 26.08 -35.19
N LEU A 253 6.27 24.83 -34.86
CA LEU A 253 4.98 24.31 -34.47
C LEU A 253 4.80 24.50 -32.95
N ILE A 254 3.54 24.65 -32.52
CA ILE A 254 3.16 24.67 -31.11
C ILE A 254 2.20 23.51 -30.89
N GLN A 255 2.51 22.61 -29.95
CA GLN A 255 1.63 21.53 -29.55
C GLN A 255 1.55 21.49 -28.02
N THR A 256 0.35 21.25 -27.52
CA THR A 256 0.08 21.03 -26.10
C THR A 256 -0.11 19.54 -25.89
N PHE A 257 0.75 18.93 -25.07
CA PHE A 257 0.59 17.55 -24.63
C PHE A 257 -0.08 17.54 -23.25
N TYR A 258 -1.14 16.76 -23.09
CA TYR A 258 -1.83 16.54 -21.83
C TYR A 258 -1.30 15.25 -21.20
N LEU A 259 -0.88 15.31 -19.93
CA LEU A 259 -0.26 14.18 -19.24
C LEU A 259 -1.25 13.55 -18.25
N SER A 260 -1.32 12.21 -18.23
CA SER A 260 -2.26 11.45 -17.41
C SER A 260 -1.62 10.76 -16.21
N ASN A 261 -0.36 10.35 -16.34
CA ASN A 261 0.39 9.54 -15.39
C ASN A 261 1.69 10.23 -14.90
N ALA A 262 2.31 11.06 -15.74
CA ALA A 262 3.55 11.77 -15.46
C ALA A 262 3.31 13.20 -14.93
N GLU A 263 4.27 13.68 -14.12
CA GLU A 263 4.29 15.04 -13.57
C GLU A 263 4.98 16.01 -14.54
N VAL A 264 4.34 17.15 -14.83
CA VAL A 264 4.85 18.13 -15.82
C VAL A 264 6.25 18.65 -15.49
N ASP A 265 6.59 18.83 -14.20
CA ASP A 265 7.91 19.33 -13.80
C ASP A 265 9.03 18.31 -14.06
N ALA A 266 8.77 17.01 -13.90
CA ALA A 266 9.73 15.96 -14.24
C ALA A 266 9.97 15.90 -15.77
N VAL A 267 8.90 15.97 -16.57
CA VAL A 267 8.99 15.98 -18.04
C VAL A 267 9.75 17.22 -18.54
N ARG A 268 9.50 18.41 -17.96
CA ARG A 268 10.25 19.63 -18.30
C ARG A 268 11.75 19.51 -18.00
N GLN A 269 12.15 18.88 -16.90
CA GLN A 269 13.57 18.68 -16.60
C GLN A 269 14.25 17.83 -17.68
N ILE A 270 13.58 16.77 -18.14
CA ILE A 270 14.08 15.88 -19.20
C ILE A 270 14.12 16.62 -20.55
N PHE A 271 13.10 17.39 -20.88
CA PHE A 271 13.10 18.26 -22.07
C PHE A 271 14.25 19.27 -22.06
N ASN A 272 14.51 19.95 -20.94
CA ASN A 272 15.62 20.90 -20.83
C ASN A 272 16.99 20.23 -20.96
N ALA A 273 17.12 18.96 -20.57
CA ALA A 273 18.36 18.19 -20.66
C ALA A 273 18.65 17.67 -22.09
N ILE A 274 17.61 17.26 -22.83
CA ILE A 274 17.75 16.68 -24.18
C ILE A 274 17.66 17.77 -25.27
N LEU A 275 16.77 18.75 -25.13
CA LEU A 275 16.46 19.79 -26.12
C LEU A 275 16.55 21.21 -25.48
N PRO A 276 17.74 21.69 -25.10
CA PRO A 276 17.91 22.96 -24.38
C PRO A 276 17.49 24.21 -25.16
N THR A 277 17.35 24.10 -26.49
CA THR A 277 16.87 25.18 -27.38
C THR A 277 15.35 25.26 -27.48
N MET A 278 14.62 24.30 -26.91
CA MET A 278 13.17 24.19 -26.99
C MET A 278 12.48 25.12 -25.98
N ARG A 279 11.43 25.83 -26.42
CA ARG A 279 10.60 26.64 -25.50
C ARG A 279 9.45 25.79 -24.97
N VAL A 280 9.40 25.68 -23.64
CA VAL A 280 8.48 24.81 -22.91
C VAL A 280 7.70 25.65 -21.91
N PHE A 281 6.36 25.59 -22.00
CA PHE A 281 5.43 26.22 -21.07
C PHE A 281 4.64 25.15 -20.32
N ILE A 282 4.44 25.33 -19.02
CA ILE A 282 3.69 24.40 -18.16
C ILE A 282 2.34 25.04 -17.80
N ASP A 283 1.24 24.30 -18.01
CA ASP A 283 -0.03 24.54 -17.31
C ASP A 283 -0.21 23.45 -16.23
N LYS A 284 0.09 23.81 -14.97
CA LYS A 284 -0.07 22.91 -13.81
C LYS A 284 -1.53 22.58 -13.50
N ARG A 285 -2.48 23.42 -13.91
CA ARG A 285 -3.92 23.23 -13.65
C ARG A 285 -4.53 22.16 -14.56
N LEU A 286 -3.99 21.98 -15.76
CA LEU A 286 -4.41 20.95 -16.72
C LEU A 286 -3.46 19.75 -16.82
N ASN A 287 -2.41 19.70 -15.97
CA ASN A 287 -1.29 18.76 -16.10
C ASN A 287 -0.76 18.69 -17.55
N ALA A 288 -0.53 19.85 -18.17
CA ALA A 288 -0.24 19.97 -19.59
C ALA A 288 1.07 20.71 -19.86
N ILE A 289 1.76 20.32 -20.93
CA ILE A 289 3.03 20.89 -21.37
C ILE A 289 2.90 21.38 -22.82
N THR A 290 3.04 22.68 -23.02
CA THR A 290 3.00 23.31 -24.34
C THR A 290 4.41 23.53 -24.83
N VAL A 291 4.74 22.89 -25.95
CA VAL A 291 6.06 22.91 -26.56
C VAL A 291 6.02 23.73 -27.85
N GLN A 292 6.99 24.62 -28.02
CA GLN A 292 7.23 25.34 -29.28
C GLN A 292 8.59 24.90 -29.86
N ALA A 293 8.56 24.16 -30.96
CA ALA A 293 9.72 23.52 -31.56
C ALA A 293 9.58 23.31 -33.09
N LYS A 294 10.61 22.80 -33.77
CA LYS A 294 10.51 22.36 -35.17
C LYS A 294 9.72 21.05 -35.28
N ALA A 295 9.31 20.65 -36.48
CA ALA A 295 8.58 19.38 -36.68
C ALA A 295 9.35 18.15 -36.14
N ASN A 296 10.63 18.00 -36.45
CA ASN A 296 11.45 16.87 -35.96
C ASN A 296 11.65 16.94 -34.44
N ASP A 297 11.98 18.11 -33.89
CA ASP A 297 12.13 18.33 -32.44
C ASP A 297 10.81 18.02 -31.69
N LEU A 298 9.67 18.37 -32.28
CA LEU A 298 8.35 18.12 -31.73
C LEU A 298 7.97 16.63 -31.78
N ALA A 299 8.39 15.91 -32.82
CA ALA A 299 8.24 14.46 -32.89
C ALA A 299 9.09 13.75 -31.82
N ILE A 300 10.31 14.22 -31.56
CA ILE A 300 11.14 13.76 -30.43
C ILE A 300 10.43 14.04 -29.11
N ALA A 301 9.91 15.26 -28.90
CA ALA A 301 9.18 15.62 -27.70
C ALA A 301 7.92 14.75 -27.50
N GLN A 302 7.15 14.48 -28.56
CA GLN A 302 5.98 13.60 -28.54
C GLN A 302 6.35 12.16 -28.20
N HIS A 303 7.43 11.62 -28.75
CA HIS A 303 7.91 10.28 -28.43
C HIS A 303 8.35 10.17 -26.96
N ILE A 304 9.12 11.14 -26.46
CA ILE A 304 9.51 11.24 -25.05
C ILE A 304 8.26 11.30 -24.14
N VAL A 305 7.26 12.11 -24.47
CA VAL A 305 6.01 12.16 -23.67
C VAL A 305 5.30 10.82 -23.66
N ASN A 306 5.17 10.14 -24.81
CA ASN A 306 4.53 8.83 -24.87
C ASN A 306 5.28 7.76 -24.04
N GLN A 307 6.62 7.81 -23.99
CA GLN A 307 7.43 6.90 -23.16
C GLN A 307 7.36 7.24 -21.65
N LEU A 308 7.23 8.52 -21.29
CA LEU A 308 7.18 8.97 -19.89
C LEU A 308 5.79 8.86 -19.28
N ASP A 309 4.73 9.13 -20.06
CA ASP A 309 3.34 9.17 -19.57
C ASP A 309 2.67 7.79 -19.43
N LYS A 310 3.47 6.77 -19.10
CA LYS A 310 3.01 5.40 -18.87
C LYS A 310 2.49 5.22 -17.43
N ALA A 311 1.44 4.42 -17.27
CA ALA A 311 0.88 4.12 -15.96
C ALA A 311 1.88 3.37 -15.07
N LYS A 312 2.11 3.86 -13.84
CA LYS A 312 2.94 3.17 -12.84
C LYS A 312 2.32 1.82 -12.46
N ALA A 313 3.16 0.84 -12.13
CA ALA A 313 2.69 -0.44 -11.59
C ALA A 313 2.01 -0.24 -10.22
N GLU A 314 1.01 -1.07 -9.91
CA GLU A 314 0.31 -1.05 -8.62
C GLU A 314 0.36 -2.43 -7.96
N VAL A 315 0.66 -2.46 -6.66
CA VAL A 315 0.82 -3.68 -5.88
C VAL A 315 -0.12 -3.66 -4.67
N VAL A 316 -0.82 -4.77 -4.43
CA VAL A 316 -1.47 -5.03 -3.15
C VAL A 316 -0.56 -5.90 -2.31
N VAL A 317 -0.26 -5.44 -1.11
CA VAL A 317 0.52 -6.15 -0.11
C VAL A 317 -0.42 -6.64 0.98
N TYR A 318 -0.37 -7.93 1.25
CA TYR A 318 -1.07 -8.61 2.34
C TYR A 318 -0.03 -9.01 3.38
N LEU A 319 -0.23 -8.59 4.63
CA LEU A 319 0.59 -8.99 5.77
C LEU A 319 -0.25 -9.88 6.68
N GLU A 320 0.33 -10.97 7.18
CA GLU A 320 -0.31 -11.81 8.19
C GLU A 320 0.68 -12.05 9.34
N LEU A 321 0.36 -11.49 10.51
CA LEU A 321 1.03 -11.81 11.77
C LEU A 321 0.14 -12.76 12.58
N VAL A 322 0.67 -13.96 12.84
CA VAL A 322 0.06 -14.94 13.73
C VAL A 322 0.91 -15.05 14.98
N GLU A 323 0.28 -14.98 16.14
CA GLU A 323 0.93 -15.30 17.42
C GLU A 323 0.06 -16.26 18.22
N VAL A 324 0.71 -17.28 18.78
CA VAL A 324 0.12 -18.22 19.74
C VAL A 324 0.94 -18.14 21.02
N SER A 325 0.26 -17.93 22.14
CA SER A 325 0.85 -17.89 23.47
C SER A 325 0.21 -18.97 24.33
N GLU A 326 1.02 -19.77 24.99
CA GLU A 326 0.60 -20.85 25.89
C GLU A 326 1.27 -20.65 27.23
N THR A 327 0.49 -20.61 28.30
CA THR A 327 0.97 -20.47 29.68
C THR A 327 0.45 -21.64 30.50
N ALA A 328 1.34 -22.31 31.22
CA ALA A 328 1.02 -23.44 32.07
C ALA A 328 1.72 -23.29 33.42
N LYS A 329 0.92 -23.10 34.48
CA LYS A 329 1.39 -23.04 35.87
C LYS A 329 0.91 -24.29 36.61
N GLU A 330 1.84 -24.99 37.23
CA GLU A 330 1.59 -26.15 38.10
C GLU A 330 2.27 -25.89 39.44
N GLN A 331 1.51 -25.91 40.53
CA GLN A 331 1.97 -25.63 41.89
C GLN A 331 1.35 -26.68 42.80
N VAL A 332 2.19 -27.50 43.44
CA VAL A 332 1.75 -28.57 44.35
C VAL A 332 2.70 -28.66 45.54
N GLY A 333 2.15 -28.65 46.75
CA GLY A 333 2.89 -28.99 47.97
C GLY A 333 2.09 -28.82 49.26
N LEU A 334 2.60 -29.38 50.36
CA LEU A 334 2.10 -29.09 51.69
C LEU A 334 2.97 -28.02 52.37
N LEU A 335 2.34 -26.92 52.77
CA LEU A 335 2.98 -25.78 53.43
C LEU A 335 2.50 -25.68 54.89
N PRO A 336 3.41 -25.62 55.89
CA PRO A 336 3.02 -25.34 57.27
C PRO A 336 2.58 -23.88 57.43
N THR A 337 1.32 -23.65 57.81
CA THR A 337 0.75 -22.32 58.01
C THR A 337 0.90 -21.88 59.46
N ALA A 338 1.90 -21.03 59.72
CA ALA A 338 2.09 -20.43 61.04
C ALA A 338 1.18 -19.19 61.22
N SER A 339 -0.10 -19.42 61.55
CA SER A 339 -0.93 -18.36 62.12
C SER A 339 -0.70 -18.33 63.64
N LEU A 340 0.24 -17.51 64.08
CA LEU A 340 0.21 -16.97 65.44
C LEU A 340 -0.40 -15.57 65.36
N THR A 341 -1.36 -15.29 66.24
CA THR A 341 -1.87 -13.94 66.47
C THR A 341 -0.79 -13.10 67.16
N ASP A 342 0.12 -12.55 66.35
CA ASP A 342 0.90 -11.37 66.67
C ASP A 342 0.87 -10.43 65.46
N THR A 343 0.12 -9.34 65.61
CA THR A 343 -0.19 -8.39 64.53
C THR A 343 1.02 -7.52 64.20
N GLY A 344 1.89 -7.95 63.28
CA GLY A 344 2.95 -7.08 62.77
C GLY A 344 3.96 -7.63 61.76
N ALA A 345 4.12 -8.94 61.59
CA ALA A 345 5.24 -9.51 60.82
C ALA A 345 4.84 -10.20 59.50
N THR A 346 4.70 -9.43 58.42
CA THR A 346 4.56 -9.96 57.05
C THR A 346 5.90 -10.46 56.49
N SER A 347 6.31 -11.68 56.84
CA SER A 347 7.41 -12.38 56.18
C SER A 347 7.27 -13.89 56.32
N GLY A 348 7.34 -14.63 55.21
CA GLY A 348 7.25 -16.09 55.15
C GLY A 348 8.47 -16.83 55.70
N ILE A 349 8.84 -16.56 56.95
CA ILE A 349 9.98 -17.19 57.63
C ILE A 349 9.45 -18.36 58.47
N TYR A 350 9.77 -19.59 58.04
CA TYR A 350 9.47 -20.81 58.80
C TYR A 350 10.34 -20.87 60.07
N ARG A 351 9.86 -20.30 61.18
CA ARG A 351 10.57 -20.29 62.47
C ARG A 351 10.30 -21.56 63.26
N ILE A 352 11.25 -22.48 63.27
CA ILE A 352 11.35 -23.50 64.32
C ILE A 352 12.13 -22.88 65.48
N GLY A 353 11.44 -22.47 66.54
CA GLY A 353 12.05 -21.87 67.72
C GLY A 353 11.19 -22.03 68.95
N ALA A 354 11.81 -22.20 70.11
CA ALA A 354 11.10 -22.28 71.38
C ALA A 354 10.49 -20.91 71.72
N ILE A 355 9.16 -20.84 71.76
CA ILE A 355 8.43 -19.69 72.30
C ILE A 355 8.37 -19.78 73.82
N THR A 356 9.23 -19.03 74.51
CA THR A 356 9.09 -18.81 75.95
C THR A 356 7.86 -17.92 76.20
N SER A 357 6.71 -18.52 76.47
CA SER A 357 5.47 -17.80 76.77
C SER A 357 5.51 -17.20 78.18
N ASN A 358 6.38 -16.21 78.42
CA ASN A 358 6.46 -15.48 79.68
C ASN A 358 5.88 -14.07 79.52
N ALA A 359 4.55 -13.97 79.60
CA ALA A 359 3.80 -12.71 79.53
C ALA A 359 3.87 -11.90 80.85
N THR A 360 4.77 -12.22 81.76
CA THR A 360 5.01 -11.45 83.00
C THR A 360 6.46 -11.63 83.43
N ASN A 361 7.23 -10.54 83.33
CA ASN A 361 8.68 -10.43 83.58
C ASN A 361 9.57 -11.14 82.53
N GLY A 362 10.49 -10.39 81.93
CA GLY A 362 11.49 -10.94 80.99
C GLY A 362 12.55 -11.79 81.68
N PHE A 363 13.58 -12.20 80.93
CA PHE A 363 14.73 -12.96 81.46
C PHE A 363 15.29 -12.30 82.73
N ASN A 364 15.11 -12.96 83.87
CA ASN A 364 15.70 -12.49 85.13
C ASN A 364 17.19 -12.83 85.14
N THR A 365 18.02 -11.88 84.74
CA THR A 365 19.48 -12.01 84.68
C THR A 365 20.18 -11.87 86.05
N ASN A 366 19.44 -11.69 87.15
CA ASN A 366 20.01 -11.46 88.49
C ASN A 366 20.24 -12.73 89.33
N THR A 367 20.05 -13.94 88.77
CA THR A 367 20.58 -15.18 89.35
C THR A 367 21.14 -16.06 88.24
N GLY A 368 22.42 -16.41 88.35
CA GLY A 368 23.22 -16.99 87.25
C GLY A 368 22.83 -18.42 86.86
N GLY A 369 21.71 -18.61 86.16
CA GLY A 369 21.33 -19.88 85.57
C GLY A 369 20.06 -19.80 84.73
N ILE A 370 20.19 -20.06 83.43
CA ILE A 370 19.04 -20.24 82.52
C ILE A 370 18.38 -21.58 82.87
N ARG A 371 17.29 -21.54 83.65
CA ARG A 371 16.47 -22.72 83.97
C ARG A 371 15.39 -22.89 82.91
N ILE A 372 15.56 -23.84 82.00
CA ILE A 372 14.51 -24.29 81.07
C ILE A 372 13.82 -25.51 81.68
N SER A 373 12.54 -25.39 82.03
CA SER A 373 11.73 -26.50 82.53
C SER A 373 11.12 -27.31 81.37
N LYS A 374 10.74 -28.56 81.64
CA LYS A 374 9.97 -29.39 80.69
C LYS A 374 8.60 -28.79 80.33
N SER A 375 8.07 -27.88 81.18
CA SER A 375 6.85 -27.10 80.92
C SER A 375 7.03 -26.01 79.86
N ASP A 376 8.26 -25.57 79.61
CA ASP A 376 8.57 -24.38 78.81
C ASP A 376 8.89 -24.77 77.36
N LEU A 377 9.17 -26.05 77.12
CA LEU A 377 9.36 -26.66 75.81
C LEU A 377 8.02 -27.12 75.22
N LYS A 378 7.30 -26.18 74.59
CA LYS A 378 6.11 -26.48 73.79
C LYS A 378 6.49 -26.73 72.34
N PHE A 379 6.34 -27.96 71.87
CA PHE A 379 6.42 -28.29 70.45
C PHE A 379 5.10 -27.94 69.77
N LEU A 380 5.06 -26.83 69.05
CA LEU A 380 3.94 -26.48 68.18
C LEU A 380 4.10 -27.18 66.83
N PHE A 381 3.13 -28.02 66.47
CA PHE A 381 2.95 -28.49 65.11
C PHE A 381 2.09 -27.46 64.37
N ALA A 382 2.64 -26.78 63.38
CA ALA A 382 1.86 -25.87 62.54
C ALA A 382 0.84 -26.68 61.71
N PRO A 383 -0.40 -26.19 61.54
CA PRO A 383 -1.34 -26.81 60.62
C PRO A 383 -0.76 -26.82 59.19
N LEU A 384 -0.97 -27.92 58.47
CA LEU A 384 -0.51 -28.07 57.09
C LEU A 384 -1.63 -27.66 56.13
N ALA A 385 -1.33 -26.74 55.20
CA ALA A 385 -2.19 -26.45 54.06
C ALA A 385 -1.67 -27.17 52.82
N LEU A 386 -2.55 -27.88 52.11
CA LEU A 386 -2.27 -28.37 50.77
C LEU A 386 -2.55 -27.23 49.77
N ASP A 387 -1.50 -26.80 49.08
CA ASP A 387 -1.60 -25.88 47.96
C ASP A 387 -1.49 -26.70 46.67
N ALA A 388 -2.55 -26.69 45.86
CA ALA A 388 -2.67 -27.48 44.65
C ALA A 388 -3.38 -26.65 43.56
N LEU A 389 -2.59 -26.06 42.67
CA LEU A 389 -3.06 -25.20 41.59
C LEU A 389 -2.44 -25.65 40.26
N LYS A 390 -3.29 -26.10 39.33
CA LYS A 390 -2.93 -26.26 37.93
C LYS A 390 -3.76 -25.28 37.10
N SER A 391 -3.09 -24.41 36.36
CA SER A 391 -3.69 -23.39 35.51
C SER A 391 -3.05 -23.46 34.12
N SER A 392 -3.87 -23.33 33.08
CA SER A 392 -3.46 -23.27 31.68
C SER A 392 -4.22 -22.16 30.97
N GLY A 393 -3.50 -21.28 30.29
CA GLY A 393 -4.08 -20.20 29.48
C GLY A 393 -3.48 -20.19 28.07
N GLU A 394 -4.33 -20.19 27.06
CA GLU A 394 -3.97 -20.05 25.65
C GLU A 394 -4.47 -18.70 25.13
N GLY A 395 -3.64 -17.99 24.37
CA GLY A 395 -4.00 -16.74 23.72
C GLY A 395 -3.52 -16.73 22.27
N LYS A 396 -4.43 -16.51 21.33
CA LYS A 396 -4.14 -16.42 19.89
C LYS A 396 -4.42 -15.02 19.36
N LEU A 397 -3.46 -14.46 18.64
CA LEU A 397 -3.57 -13.19 17.93
C LEU A 397 -3.40 -13.45 16.42
N LEU A 398 -4.28 -12.85 15.62
CA LEU A 398 -4.19 -12.82 14.16
C LEU A 398 -4.40 -11.38 13.70
N ALA A 399 -3.40 -10.81 13.03
CA ALA A 399 -3.52 -9.52 12.35
C ALA A 399 -3.26 -9.73 10.86
N SER A 400 -4.29 -9.51 10.04
CA SER A 400 -4.25 -9.69 8.58
C SER A 400 -4.51 -8.39 7.78
N PRO A 401 -3.75 -7.30 8.01
CA PRO A 401 -3.92 -6.03 7.30
C PRO A 401 -3.43 -6.11 5.85
N ASN A 402 -4.06 -5.33 4.97
CA ASN A 402 -3.71 -5.23 3.56
C ASN A 402 -3.69 -3.77 3.08
N VAL A 403 -2.89 -3.49 2.06
CA VAL A 403 -2.74 -2.14 1.49
C VAL A 403 -2.41 -2.19 0.01
N ARG A 404 -3.01 -1.30 -0.79
CA ARG A 404 -2.71 -1.09 -2.21
C ARG A 404 -1.81 0.14 -2.34
N VAL A 405 -0.67 -0.01 -3.02
CA VAL A 405 0.35 1.04 -3.14
C VAL A 405 0.90 1.06 -4.55
N ILE A 406 1.19 2.27 -5.05
CA ILE A 406 1.86 2.49 -6.34
C ILE A 406 3.35 2.14 -6.20
N SER A 407 3.92 1.49 -7.22
CA SER A 407 5.33 1.09 -7.24
C SER A 407 6.27 2.30 -7.10
N GLY A 408 7.12 2.26 -6.08
CA GLY A 408 8.06 3.32 -5.72
C GLY A 408 7.56 4.26 -4.62
N GLU A 409 6.27 4.24 -4.30
CA GLU A 409 5.64 5.11 -3.29
C GLU A 409 5.45 4.38 -1.95
N THR A 410 5.33 5.12 -0.86
CA THR A 410 5.19 4.57 0.50
C THR A 410 3.72 4.54 0.91
N GLY A 411 3.16 3.34 1.10
CA GLY A 411 1.87 3.15 1.75
C GLY A 411 2.02 3.09 3.26
N PHE A 412 1.07 3.70 3.97
CA PHE A 412 1.01 3.70 5.43
C PHE A 412 -0.38 3.24 5.92
N VAL A 413 -0.40 2.36 6.90
CA VAL A 413 -1.60 1.88 7.57
C VAL A 413 -1.36 1.92 9.08
N ASN A 414 -2.27 2.53 9.84
CA ASN A 414 -2.28 2.46 11.30
C ASN A 414 -3.71 2.12 11.76
N ILE A 415 -3.87 0.95 12.36
CA ILE A 415 -5.16 0.41 12.82
C ILE A 415 -5.01 0.12 14.31
N GLY A 416 -5.62 0.95 15.15
CA GLY A 416 -5.41 0.88 16.59
C GLY A 416 -6.24 1.88 17.38
N GLU A 417 -6.04 1.85 18.69
CA GLU A 417 -6.65 2.73 19.68
C GLU A 417 -5.56 3.57 20.36
N LYS A 418 -5.89 4.78 20.80
CA LYS A 418 -5.01 5.59 21.65
C LYS A 418 -5.39 5.40 23.10
N ILE A 419 -4.54 4.73 23.87
CA ILE A 419 -4.73 4.61 25.32
C ILE A 419 -3.99 5.73 26.05
N SER A 420 -4.61 6.27 27.09
CA SER A 420 -3.93 7.16 28.03
C SER A 420 -3.23 6.34 29.12
N THR A 421 -1.93 6.55 29.28
CA THR A 421 -1.19 6.12 30.49
C THR A 421 -1.04 7.33 31.42
N THR A 422 -1.38 7.14 32.68
CA THR A 422 -1.10 8.12 33.73
C THR A 422 0.37 8.02 34.13
N GLN A 423 1.05 9.17 34.15
CA GLN A 423 2.34 9.33 34.80
C GLN A 423 2.15 10.30 35.97
N SER A 424 2.17 9.76 37.19
CA SER A 424 2.21 10.58 38.40
C SER A 424 3.66 10.93 38.70
N SER A 425 4.04 12.19 38.54
CA SER A 425 5.32 12.71 39.02
C SER A 425 5.13 13.31 40.40
N LEU A 426 5.91 12.86 41.39
CA LEU A 426 5.85 13.41 42.74
C LEU A 426 6.68 14.69 42.82
N GLY A 427 6.05 15.83 42.55
CA GLY A 427 6.66 17.16 42.67
C GLY A 427 6.84 17.58 44.13
N GLY A 428 7.98 17.22 44.73
CA GLY A 428 8.35 17.65 46.08
C GLY A 428 9.33 18.82 46.07
N THR A 429 8.86 20.02 46.41
CA THR A 429 9.71 21.22 46.53
C THR A 429 10.50 21.20 47.84
N SER A 430 11.65 20.52 47.88
CA SER A 430 12.50 20.45 49.07
C SER A 430 13.43 21.67 49.21
N THR A 431 12.88 22.82 49.61
CA THR A 431 13.69 23.95 50.10
C THR A 431 14.18 23.65 51.52
N GLY A 432 15.31 22.95 51.64
CA GLY A 432 15.90 22.62 52.94
C GLY A 432 17.23 21.89 52.84
N THR A 433 18.33 22.60 53.05
CA THR A 433 19.68 22.03 53.10
C THR A 433 19.94 21.29 54.42
N THR A 434 19.99 19.95 54.39
CA THR A 434 20.77 19.16 55.37
C THR A 434 21.30 17.88 54.74
N THR A 435 22.61 17.67 54.84
CA THR A 435 23.28 16.43 54.43
C THR A 435 23.03 15.31 55.44
N GLY A 436 22.34 14.24 55.05
CA GLY A 436 22.16 13.08 55.93
C GLY A 436 21.27 11.99 55.32
N SER A 437 21.84 10.83 54.99
CA SER A 437 21.09 9.70 54.43
C SER A 437 20.21 9.02 55.47
N THR A 438 18.90 9.24 55.42
CA THR A 438 17.86 8.24 55.74
C THR A 438 16.61 8.48 54.87
N THR A 439 15.75 7.47 54.75
CA THR A 439 14.61 7.38 53.82
C THR A 439 13.68 8.60 53.81
N ALA A 440 13.61 9.30 52.66
CA ALA A 440 12.84 10.53 52.46
C ALA A 440 11.32 10.43 52.71
N ALA A 441 10.75 9.22 52.75
CA ALA A 441 9.32 9.01 52.97
C ALA A 441 8.87 9.28 54.42
N SER A 442 9.72 9.03 55.42
CA SER A 442 9.34 9.15 56.85
C SER A 442 9.56 10.56 57.42
N ALA A 443 10.44 11.37 56.83
CA ALA A 443 10.74 12.73 57.30
C ALA A 443 9.67 13.77 56.88
N LEU A 444 8.90 13.50 55.82
CA LEU A 444 7.93 14.46 55.29
C LEU A 444 6.57 14.41 56.02
N ALA A 445 6.20 13.25 56.58
CA ALA A 445 4.96 13.06 57.31
C ALA A 445 4.89 13.86 58.63
N SER A 446 6.04 14.18 59.25
CA SER A 446 6.13 14.96 60.49
C SER A 446 6.03 16.48 60.30
N LEU A 447 5.93 16.97 59.06
CA LEU A 447 5.96 18.41 58.73
C LEU A 447 4.65 18.93 58.11
N GLY A 448 3.60 18.11 58.01
CA GLY A 448 2.26 18.55 57.58
C GLY A 448 2.15 19.03 56.13
N GLY A 449 3.13 18.73 55.28
CA GLY A 449 3.16 19.16 53.88
C GLY A 449 2.24 18.32 52.99
N THR A 450 1.20 18.94 52.42
CA THR A 450 0.33 18.30 51.41
C THR A 450 1.10 18.09 50.10
N LEU A 451 1.35 16.84 49.74
CA LEU A 451 1.94 16.46 48.45
C LEU A 451 0.91 16.67 47.32
N ALA A 452 1.16 17.63 46.44
CA ALA A 452 0.40 17.78 45.20
C ALA A 452 0.87 16.74 44.17
N THR A 453 0.08 15.68 43.96
CA THR A 453 0.35 14.65 42.94
C THR A 453 -0.05 15.13 41.55
N GLN A 454 0.88 15.75 40.82
CA GLN A 454 0.65 16.11 39.42
C GLN A 454 0.55 14.83 38.57
N THR A 455 -0.66 14.56 38.08
CA THR A 455 -0.94 13.42 37.19
C THR A 455 -0.94 13.90 35.75
N GLN A 456 0.10 13.58 35.00
CA GLN A 456 0.19 13.84 33.57
C GLN A 456 -0.39 12.65 32.79
N TYR A 457 -1.13 12.92 31.71
CA TYR A 457 -1.60 11.89 30.79
C TYR A 457 -0.71 11.87 29.55
N SER A 458 -0.11 10.72 29.25
CA SER A 458 0.55 10.47 27.96
C SER A 458 -0.32 9.53 27.13
N TYR A 459 -0.43 9.78 25.83
CA TYR A 459 -1.20 8.92 24.92
C TYR A 459 -0.26 8.04 24.11
N GLU A 460 -0.48 6.73 24.18
CA GLU A 460 0.26 5.72 23.41
C GLU A 460 -0.68 5.09 22.38
N ASP A 461 -0.25 5.09 21.11
CA ASP A 461 -0.91 4.32 20.04
C ASP A 461 -0.68 2.82 20.29
N VAL A 462 -1.76 2.03 20.40
CA VAL A 462 -1.73 0.57 20.46
C VAL A 462 -2.52 -0.02 19.29
N GLY A 463 -1.94 -0.99 18.59
CA GLY A 463 -2.51 -1.53 17.36
C GLY A 463 -1.45 -1.99 16.37
N VAL A 464 -1.83 -2.06 15.10
CA VAL A 464 -1.01 -2.52 13.98
C VAL A 464 -0.69 -1.34 13.07
N LYS A 465 0.60 -1.02 12.99
CA LYS A 465 1.16 0.03 12.13
C LYS A 465 2.07 -0.60 11.10
N ILE A 466 1.91 -0.21 9.83
CA ILE A 466 2.65 -0.73 8.69
C ILE A 466 3.05 0.42 7.80
N THR A 467 4.32 0.46 7.46
CA THR A 467 4.84 1.23 6.34
C THR A 467 5.36 0.25 5.30
N VAL A 468 4.94 0.39 4.05
CA VAL A 468 5.38 -0.49 2.97
C VAL A 468 5.70 0.29 1.71
N LYS A 469 6.80 -0.08 1.05
CA LYS A 469 7.23 0.50 -0.22
C LYS A 469 7.50 -0.62 -1.22
N PRO A 470 6.52 -0.99 -2.07
CA PRO A 470 6.75 -1.95 -3.13
C PRO A 470 7.47 -1.30 -4.31
N ARG A 471 8.29 -2.08 -5.01
CA ARG A 471 8.92 -1.74 -6.28
C ARG A 471 8.83 -2.94 -7.22
N VAL A 472 8.10 -2.78 -8.32
CA VAL A 472 7.98 -3.80 -9.36
C VAL A 472 9.20 -3.72 -10.30
N HIS A 473 9.78 -4.87 -10.62
CA HIS A 473 10.87 -5.03 -11.58
C HIS A 473 10.33 -5.52 -12.93
N PHE A 474 11.07 -5.26 -14.01
CA PHE A 474 10.70 -5.68 -15.37
C PHE A 474 10.54 -7.20 -15.53
N ASN A 475 11.21 -8.01 -14.71
CA ASN A 475 11.06 -9.47 -14.72
C ASN A 475 9.82 -9.98 -13.97
N GLY A 476 8.95 -9.09 -13.47
CA GLY A 476 7.74 -9.44 -12.74
C GLY A 476 7.92 -9.68 -11.24
N ASP A 477 9.15 -9.58 -10.72
CA ASP A 477 9.38 -9.62 -9.27
C ASP A 477 9.00 -8.31 -8.60
N ILE A 478 8.68 -8.39 -7.31
CA ILE A 478 8.32 -7.27 -6.45
C ILE A 478 9.36 -7.22 -5.32
N THR A 479 10.16 -6.16 -5.25
CA THR A 479 10.87 -5.84 -3.99
C THR A 479 9.92 -5.11 -3.07
N VAL A 480 9.82 -5.53 -1.82
CA VAL A 480 8.99 -4.88 -0.81
C VAL A 480 9.86 -4.51 0.39
N ASP A 481 10.03 -3.21 0.60
CA ASP A 481 10.56 -2.69 1.86
C ASP A 481 9.40 -2.60 2.86
N LEU A 482 9.49 -3.32 3.97
CA LEU A 482 8.45 -3.46 4.98
C LEU A 482 8.97 -3.01 6.35
N GLU A 483 8.23 -2.11 6.98
CA GLU A 483 8.30 -1.83 8.41
C GLU A 483 6.93 -2.12 9.04
N SER A 484 6.86 -3.17 9.86
CA SER A 484 5.66 -3.56 10.61
C SER A 484 5.91 -3.39 12.10
N GLU A 485 4.96 -2.76 12.77
CA GLU A 485 4.95 -2.53 14.22
C GLU A 485 3.60 -2.97 14.78
N VAL A 486 3.61 -3.91 15.72
CA VAL A 486 2.39 -4.37 16.41
C VAL A 486 2.55 -4.17 17.91
N LYS A 487 1.76 -3.22 18.44
CA LYS A 487 1.64 -2.89 19.86
C LYS A 487 0.34 -3.50 20.42
N THR A 488 0.47 -4.31 21.47
CA THR A 488 -0.62 -5.04 22.14
C THR A 488 -0.65 -4.68 23.62
N LEU A 489 -1.85 -4.46 24.17
CA LEU A 489 -2.03 -4.30 25.62
C LEU A 489 -1.74 -5.63 26.36
N LYS A 490 -1.05 -5.56 27.48
CA LYS A 490 -0.85 -6.64 28.45
C LYS A 490 -1.46 -6.25 29.79
N ALA A 491 -1.94 -7.26 30.53
CA ALA A 491 -2.35 -7.07 31.92
C ALA A 491 -1.16 -6.53 32.72
N GLY A 492 -1.32 -5.35 33.33
CA GLY A 492 -0.23 -4.61 33.92
C GLY A 492 0.31 -5.20 35.22
N SER A 493 1.62 -5.07 35.40
CA SER A 493 2.33 -5.39 36.65
C SER A 493 1.93 -4.52 37.86
N THR A 494 1.23 -3.40 37.64
CA THR A 494 0.78 -2.45 38.66
C THR A 494 -0.70 -2.13 38.46
N GLN A 495 -1.48 -2.07 39.55
CA GLN A 495 -2.90 -1.70 39.46
C GLN A 495 -3.07 -0.34 38.78
N GLY A 496 -3.93 -0.28 37.77
CA GLY A 496 -4.29 0.95 37.06
C GLY A 496 -3.43 1.34 35.85
N ARG A 497 -2.35 0.61 35.53
CA ARG A 497 -1.53 0.89 34.32
C ARG A 497 -1.31 -0.39 33.50
N PRO A 498 -1.80 -0.48 32.24
CA PRO A 498 -1.51 -1.62 31.37
C PRO A 498 -0.04 -1.62 30.93
N ASP A 499 0.55 -2.80 30.77
CA ASP A 499 1.88 -2.94 30.18
C ASP A 499 1.76 -3.07 28.65
N LEU A 500 2.78 -2.65 27.90
CA LEU A 500 2.79 -2.70 26.43
C LEU A 500 3.70 -3.81 25.90
N GLY A 501 3.14 -4.71 25.09
CA GLY A 501 3.92 -5.63 24.26
C GLY A 501 4.10 -5.04 22.87
N GLN A 502 5.34 -4.86 22.41
CA GLN A 502 5.65 -4.30 21.09
C GLN A 502 6.46 -5.30 20.26
N ARG A 503 6.13 -5.46 18.99
CA ARG A 503 6.84 -6.29 18.01
C ARG A 503 7.16 -5.40 16.80
N ILE A 504 8.44 -5.23 16.48
CA ILE A 504 8.90 -4.39 15.36
C ILE A 504 9.70 -5.27 14.42
N ILE A 505 9.34 -5.24 13.13
CA ILE A 505 10.00 -5.99 12.07
C ILE A 505 10.31 -5.01 10.93
N LYS A 506 11.59 -4.81 10.63
CA LYS A 506 12.07 -4.01 9.49
C LYS A 506 12.86 -4.91 8.56
N THR A 507 12.46 -4.99 7.30
CA THR A 507 13.00 -5.98 6.36
C THR A 507 12.74 -5.54 4.92
N SER A 508 13.57 -6.01 3.99
CA SER A 508 13.37 -5.86 2.55
C SER A 508 13.59 -7.21 1.91
N ALA A 509 12.66 -7.66 1.07
CA ALA A 509 12.83 -8.89 0.30
C ALA A 509 12.23 -8.75 -1.11
N ARG A 510 12.66 -9.65 -1.98
CA ARG A 510 12.19 -9.77 -3.36
C ARG A 510 11.32 -11.02 -3.47
N LEU A 511 10.11 -10.85 -3.96
CA LEU A 511 9.05 -11.85 -4.08
C LEU A 511 8.63 -11.96 -5.55
N ARG A 512 8.13 -13.12 -5.99
CA ARG A 512 7.39 -13.22 -7.24
C ARG A 512 5.96 -12.72 -7.08
N ASP A 513 5.34 -12.35 -8.19
CA ASP A 513 3.92 -11.96 -8.25
C ASP A 513 3.03 -13.09 -7.68
N GLY A 514 2.31 -12.81 -6.58
CA GLY A 514 1.45 -13.76 -5.89
C GLY A 514 2.12 -14.69 -4.89
N GLU A 515 3.44 -14.66 -4.74
CA GLU A 515 4.19 -15.47 -3.78
C GLU A 515 3.96 -15.00 -2.33
N THR A 516 3.72 -15.96 -1.43
CA THR A 516 3.75 -15.74 0.02
C THR A 516 5.10 -16.19 0.54
N ALA A 517 5.86 -15.31 1.19
CA ALA A 517 7.06 -15.69 1.93
C ALA A 517 6.90 -15.47 3.43
N VAL A 518 7.66 -16.24 4.21
CA VAL A 518 7.80 -16.07 5.66
C VAL A 518 8.96 -15.10 5.91
N PHE A 519 8.66 -13.94 6.48
CA PHE A 519 9.64 -12.88 6.70
C PHE A 519 10.34 -12.98 8.06
N GLY A 520 9.76 -13.74 8.98
CA GLY A 520 10.35 -14.03 10.27
C GLY A 520 9.41 -14.86 11.14
N GLY A 521 9.99 -15.48 12.16
CA GLY A 521 9.25 -16.10 13.24
C GLY A 521 10.10 -16.13 14.51
N LEU A 522 9.44 -16.23 15.65
CA LEU A 522 10.07 -16.35 16.95
C LEU A 522 9.40 -17.47 17.74
N LEU A 523 10.18 -18.48 18.10
CA LEU A 523 9.80 -19.50 19.08
C LEU A 523 10.49 -19.15 20.40
N LYS A 524 9.71 -18.83 21.44
CA LYS A 524 10.22 -18.59 22.78
C LYS A 524 9.60 -19.58 23.76
N GLU A 525 10.42 -20.26 24.56
CA GLU A 525 9.96 -21.10 25.66
C GLU A 525 10.74 -20.74 26.93
N ASP A 526 10.04 -20.22 27.94
CA ASP A 526 10.57 -19.95 29.27
C ASP A 526 10.02 -21.01 30.25
N GLU A 527 10.89 -21.79 30.89
CA GLU A 527 10.50 -22.72 31.95
C GLU A 527 11.20 -22.35 33.28
N THR A 528 10.42 -22.03 34.30
CA THR A 528 10.89 -21.76 35.67
C THR A 528 10.45 -22.89 36.59
N LYS A 529 11.40 -23.49 37.31
CA LYS A 529 11.15 -24.48 38.37
C LYS A 529 11.65 -23.91 39.69
N SER A 530 10.74 -23.78 40.65
CA SER A 530 11.01 -23.30 42.01
C SER A 530 10.59 -24.38 42.99
N LEU A 531 11.51 -24.77 43.88
CA LEU A 531 11.24 -25.70 44.97
C LEU A 531 11.46 -24.97 46.29
N GLN A 532 10.41 -24.87 47.09
CA GLN A 532 10.44 -24.26 48.42
C GLN A 532 10.11 -25.33 49.46
N GLY A 533 10.82 -25.37 50.58
CA GLY A 533 10.53 -26.38 51.61
C GLY A 533 11.45 -26.27 52.82
N ILE A 534 11.28 -27.21 53.74
CA ILE A 534 12.08 -27.28 54.98
C ILE A 534 13.49 -27.78 54.63
N TRP A 535 14.51 -27.03 55.06
CA TRP A 535 15.92 -27.39 54.88
C TRP A 535 16.22 -28.80 55.43
N GLY A 536 16.93 -29.62 54.66
CA GLY A 536 17.26 -31.02 54.98
C GLY A 536 16.14 -32.06 54.71
N ILE A 537 14.86 -31.69 54.80
CA ILE A 537 13.74 -32.59 54.43
C ILE A 537 13.49 -32.55 52.92
N THR A 538 13.66 -31.37 52.32
CA THR A 538 13.38 -31.10 50.89
C THR A 538 14.26 -31.93 49.94
N ASP A 539 15.46 -32.32 50.37
CA ASP A 539 16.42 -33.09 49.57
C ASP A 539 16.07 -34.60 49.49
N ILE A 540 15.13 -35.08 50.31
CA ILE A 540 14.71 -36.49 50.31
C ILE A 540 13.73 -36.73 49.14
N PRO A 541 14.00 -37.66 48.21
CA PRO A 541 13.31 -37.74 46.91
C PRO A 541 11.80 -38.05 46.93
N ILE A 542 11.26 -38.43 48.10
CA ILE A 542 9.83 -38.70 48.34
C ILE A 542 9.27 -37.68 49.35
N LEU A 543 9.87 -37.59 50.54
CA LEU A 543 9.43 -36.68 51.61
C LEU A 543 9.52 -35.20 51.20
N GLY A 544 10.56 -34.80 50.46
CA GLY A 544 10.72 -33.43 49.98
C GLY A 544 9.73 -33.01 48.90
N LYS A 545 9.16 -33.96 48.15
CA LYS A 545 8.04 -33.69 47.21
C LYS A 545 6.68 -33.62 47.90
N LEU A 546 6.56 -34.19 49.10
CA LEU A 546 5.34 -34.18 49.89
C LEU A 546 5.29 -32.96 50.83
N LEU A 547 6.41 -32.61 51.44
CA LEU A 547 6.56 -31.53 52.44
C LEU A 547 7.23 -30.25 51.88
N GLY A 548 7.43 -30.21 50.56
CA GLY A 548 7.88 -29.02 49.83
C GLY A 548 6.82 -28.58 48.83
N SER A 549 6.83 -27.29 48.49
CA SER A 549 6.06 -26.70 47.39
C SER A 549 6.91 -26.65 46.14
N ASN A 550 6.50 -27.41 45.13
CA ASN A 550 7.07 -27.41 43.80
C ASN A 550 6.19 -26.54 42.89
N GLN A 551 6.76 -25.44 42.40
CA GLN A 551 6.13 -24.53 41.47
C GLN A 551 6.86 -24.58 40.12
N LYS A 552 6.16 -25.08 39.11
CA LYS A 552 6.57 -25.13 37.71
C LYS A 552 5.76 -24.12 36.92
N ASN A 553 6.44 -23.17 36.28
CA ASN A 553 5.83 -22.21 35.36
C ASN A 553 6.45 -22.41 33.97
N LYS A 554 5.63 -22.67 32.96
CA LYS A 554 6.05 -22.76 31.56
C LYS A 554 5.27 -21.72 30.75
N SER A 555 6.00 -20.91 29.99
CA SER A 555 5.44 -19.91 29.07
C SER A 555 6.04 -20.15 27.69
N ARG A 556 5.20 -20.36 26.69
CA ARG A 556 5.59 -20.52 25.29
C ARG A 556 4.94 -19.43 24.45
N THR A 557 5.68 -18.90 23.49
CA THR A 557 5.20 -17.88 22.54
C THR A 557 5.77 -18.17 21.16
N ASP A 558 4.88 -18.41 20.22
CA ASP A 558 5.17 -18.75 18.83
C ASP A 558 4.64 -17.61 17.96
N VAL A 559 5.53 -16.89 17.28
CA VAL A 559 5.19 -15.77 16.39
C VAL A 559 5.59 -16.13 14.96
N LEU A 560 4.73 -15.85 13.98
CA LEU A 560 4.98 -16.04 12.55
C LEU A 560 4.51 -14.81 11.77
N LEU A 561 5.40 -14.23 10.97
CA LEU A 561 5.07 -13.17 10.02
C LEU A 561 5.17 -13.70 8.58
N THR A 562 4.07 -13.62 7.85
CA THR A 562 4.06 -13.84 6.39
C THR A 562 3.65 -12.58 5.64
N LEU A 563 4.14 -12.46 4.41
CA LEU A 563 3.82 -11.37 3.50
C LEU A 563 3.56 -11.96 2.12
N ARG A 564 2.55 -11.43 1.43
CA ARG A 564 2.26 -11.74 0.04
C ARG A 564 2.05 -10.45 -0.74
N ALA A 565 2.70 -10.33 -1.88
CA ALA A 565 2.55 -9.18 -2.76
C ALA A 565 1.96 -9.62 -4.12
N VAL A 566 0.98 -8.87 -4.63
CA VAL A 566 0.26 -9.17 -5.88
C VAL A 566 0.23 -7.92 -6.75
N ILE A 567 0.62 -8.04 -8.01
CA ILE A 567 0.54 -6.93 -8.96
C ILE A 567 -0.90 -6.82 -9.48
N VAL A 568 -1.54 -5.67 -9.25
CA VAL A 568 -2.90 -5.37 -9.75
C VAL A 568 -2.87 -4.74 -11.13
N ARG A 569 -1.85 -3.91 -11.41
CA ARG A 569 -1.65 -3.25 -12.70
C ARG A 569 -0.16 -3.25 -13.06
N LYS A 570 0.15 -3.59 -14.30
CA LYS A 570 1.49 -3.47 -14.90
C LYS A 570 1.50 -2.26 -15.85
N PRO A 571 2.64 -1.58 -16.04
CA PRO A 571 2.80 -0.60 -17.12
C PRO A 571 2.59 -1.30 -18.46
N ASP A 572 1.94 -0.62 -19.39
CA ASP A 572 1.78 -1.11 -20.76
C ASP A 572 3.03 -0.74 -21.58
N LEU A 573 3.90 -1.74 -21.78
CA LEU A 573 5.18 -1.61 -22.48
C LEU A 573 5.07 -2.36 -23.80
N GLY A 574 4.93 -1.63 -24.89
CA GLY A 574 4.80 -2.17 -26.24
C GLY A 574 6.15 -2.45 -26.89
N GLU A 575 6.13 -3.04 -28.09
CA GLU A 575 7.36 -3.24 -28.88
C GLU A 575 8.01 -1.90 -29.26
N GLU A 576 7.20 -0.86 -29.43
CA GLU A 576 7.63 0.51 -29.72
C GLU A 576 8.49 1.14 -28.62
N ASP A 577 8.27 0.78 -27.34
CA ASP A 577 9.05 1.31 -26.21
C ASP A 577 10.49 0.77 -26.17
N PHE A 578 10.72 -0.40 -26.79
CA PHE A 578 12.04 -1.02 -26.93
C PHE A 578 12.72 -0.71 -28.27
N SER A 579 11.97 -0.15 -29.22
CA SER A 579 12.48 0.19 -30.56
C SER A 579 13.27 1.52 -30.55
N PRO A 580 14.36 1.64 -31.33
CA PRO A 580 15.07 2.91 -31.47
C PRO A 580 14.24 3.89 -32.31
N PHE A 581 13.96 5.07 -31.75
CA PHE A 581 13.23 6.13 -32.45
C PHE A 581 14.14 6.89 -33.42
N ASP A 582 13.78 6.88 -34.71
CA ASP A 582 14.40 7.70 -35.75
C ASP A 582 13.55 8.96 -36.01
N PRO A 583 14.01 10.17 -35.62
CA PRO A 583 13.25 11.41 -35.78
C PRO A 583 13.04 11.81 -37.25
N ASP A 584 13.89 11.34 -38.18
CA ASP A 584 13.75 11.64 -39.61
C ASP A 584 12.71 10.74 -40.30
N GLN A 585 12.24 9.69 -39.62
CA GLN A 585 11.16 8.81 -40.09
C GLN A 585 9.78 9.19 -39.53
N ALA A 586 9.72 10.09 -38.54
CA ALA A 586 8.48 10.45 -37.86
C ALA A 586 7.41 11.08 -38.79
N PRO A 587 6.11 10.83 -38.55
CA PRO A 587 5.04 11.49 -39.28
C PRO A 587 5.08 13.00 -39.06
N GLY A 588 5.15 13.77 -40.15
CA GLY A 588 5.31 15.23 -40.11
C GLY A 588 6.74 15.73 -40.31
N ALA A 589 7.76 14.86 -40.23
CA ALA A 589 9.12 15.21 -40.65
C ALA A 589 9.13 15.45 -42.18
N SER A 590 9.52 16.65 -42.61
CA SER A 590 9.64 17.00 -44.02
C SER A 590 10.90 16.36 -44.61
N LYS A 591 10.81 15.07 -44.96
CA LYS A 591 11.91 14.28 -45.53
C LYS A 591 12.47 14.96 -46.78
N PRO A 592 13.76 15.37 -46.81
CA PRO A 592 14.36 15.93 -48.02
C PRO A 592 14.51 14.88 -49.15
N PHE A 593 14.54 13.58 -48.80
CA PHE A 593 14.98 12.50 -49.69
C PHE A 593 13.97 11.34 -49.86
N ALA A 594 12.71 11.47 -49.42
CA ALA A 594 11.76 10.36 -49.51
C ALA A 594 11.41 10.01 -50.97
N PRO A 595 11.68 8.77 -51.45
CA PRO A 595 10.93 8.24 -52.58
C PRO A 595 9.46 8.13 -52.16
N LYS A 596 8.56 8.51 -53.08
CA LYS A 596 7.11 8.40 -52.90
C LYS A 596 6.77 6.95 -52.56
N PRO A 597 6.04 6.64 -51.46
CA PRO A 597 5.66 5.27 -51.18
C PRO A 597 4.78 4.77 -52.32
N GLU A 598 5.24 3.76 -53.04
CA GLU A 598 4.42 3.05 -54.01
C GLU A 598 3.22 2.48 -53.25
N ARG A 599 2.02 2.92 -53.63
CA ARG A 599 0.79 2.25 -53.21
C ARG A 599 0.84 0.85 -53.79
N LYS A 600 1.23 -0.12 -52.96
CA LYS A 600 1.01 -1.54 -53.23
C LYS A 600 -0.48 -1.70 -53.58
N PRO A 601 -0.83 -2.10 -54.82
CA PRO A 601 -2.22 -2.10 -55.23
C PRO A 601 -2.99 -3.07 -54.34
N LEU A 602 -4.14 -2.63 -53.81
CA LEU A 602 -5.05 -3.54 -53.12
C LEU A 602 -5.49 -4.62 -54.12
N PRO A 603 -5.55 -5.90 -53.72
CA PRO A 603 -6.17 -6.93 -54.54
C PRO A 603 -7.64 -6.54 -54.80
N PRO A 604 -8.11 -6.56 -56.06
CA PRO A 604 -9.46 -6.14 -56.38
C PRO A 604 -10.50 -7.19 -55.97
N GLY A 605 -11.55 -6.74 -55.27
CA GLY A 605 -12.88 -7.36 -55.27
C GLY A 605 -13.11 -8.54 -54.31
N LEU A 606 -13.79 -8.25 -53.20
CA LEU A 606 -14.78 -9.19 -52.65
C LEU A 606 -16.17 -8.69 -53.05
N GLN A 607 -16.74 -9.27 -54.11
CA GLN A 607 -18.14 -9.17 -54.48
C GLN A 607 -18.46 -10.27 -55.52
N ASP A 608 -18.80 -11.46 -55.01
CA ASP A 608 -19.98 -12.23 -55.42
C ASP A 608 -19.99 -13.57 -54.66
N GLU A 609 -20.86 -13.68 -53.66
CA GLU A 609 -21.20 -14.96 -53.03
C GLU A 609 -22.71 -15.19 -53.16
N ALA A 610 -23.09 -16.05 -54.11
CA ALA A 610 -24.43 -16.59 -54.20
C ALA A 610 -24.43 -18.00 -54.83
N ALA A 611 -24.88 -18.98 -54.05
CA ALA A 611 -25.46 -20.26 -54.46
C ALA A 611 -24.57 -21.42 -54.99
N ALA A 612 -23.97 -22.17 -54.05
CA ALA A 612 -24.31 -23.59 -53.77
C ALA A 612 -23.91 -24.74 -54.75
N PRO A 613 -23.97 -26.03 -54.35
CA PRO A 613 -23.50 -26.66 -53.10
C PRO A 613 -22.78 -28.04 -53.30
N GLN A 614 -22.44 -28.72 -52.17
CA GLN A 614 -21.96 -30.13 -52.02
C GLN A 614 -20.43 -30.33 -52.21
N THR A 615 -19.71 -31.18 -51.45
CA THR A 615 -20.09 -32.20 -50.44
C THR A 615 -18.99 -32.38 -49.37
N ALA A 616 -19.33 -32.95 -48.20
CA ALA A 616 -18.36 -33.32 -47.16
C ALA A 616 -17.53 -34.58 -47.49
N PRO A 617 -16.48 -34.89 -46.71
CA PRO A 617 -16.52 -36.15 -45.95
C PRO A 617 -15.99 -36.08 -44.50
N GLN A 618 -16.47 -37.01 -43.67
CA GLN A 618 -16.02 -37.25 -42.28
C GLN A 618 -14.99 -38.39 -42.19
N ALA A 619 -14.13 -38.33 -41.16
CA ALA A 619 -13.52 -39.45 -40.41
C ALA A 619 -12.60 -40.45 -41.19
N THR A 620 -11.66 -41.21 -40.59
CA THR A 620 -11.51 -41.69 -39.20
C THR A 620 -10.00 -41.83 -38.81
N PRO A 621 -9.50 -42.64 -37.84
CA PRO A 621 -8.54 -42.16 -36.81
C PRO A 621 -7.10 -42.69 -36.95
N GLN A 622 -6.17 -42.20 -36.09
CA GLN A 622 -4.81 -42.78 -35.95
C GLN A 622 -4.37 -43.01 -34.49
N ALA A 623 -3.82 -44.21 -34.27
CA ALA A 623 -2.89 -44.62 -33.21
C ALA A 623 -2.34 -46.01 -33.59
N PRO A 624 -1.23 -46.51 -33.02
CA PRO A 624 0.01 -45.85 -32.59
C PRO A 624 1.25 -46.51 -33.28
N PRO A 625 2.49 -46.25 -32.83
CA PRO A 625 3.57 -47.24 -32.92
C PRO A 625 4.08 -47.72 -31.55
N ARG A 626 4.62 -48.94 -31.52
CA ARG A 626 5.01 -49.71 -30.33
C ARG A 626 6.53 -49.73 -30.14
N ALA A 627 6.99 -49.81 -28.89
CA ALA A 627 8.40 -49.87 -28.51
C ALA A 627 9.11 -51.22 -28.79
N PRO A 628 10.45 -51.23 -28.81
CA PRO A 628 11.32 -52.31 -28.30
C PRO A 628 11.86 -51.94 -26.90
N GLN A 629 11.56 -52.70 -25.83
CA GLN A 629 12.26 -53.90 -25.35
C GLN A 629 13.68 -53.68 -24.79
N ALA A 630 13.99 -54.38 -23.69
CA ALA A 630 15.20 -54.22 -22.87
C ALA A 630 15.80 -55.57 -22.46
N ALA A 631 17.13 -55.63 -22.30
CA ALA A 631 17.95 -56.60 -21.51
C ALA A 631 19.44 -56.45 -21.91
N PRO A 632 20.45 -56.98 -21.16
CA PRO A 632 20.46 -57.57 -19.80
C PRO A 632 21.44 -56.84 -18.82
N LYS A 633 21.78 -57.47 -17.68
CA LYS A 633 22.53 -56.88 -16.54
C LYS A 633 23.95 -57.46 -16.33
N THR A 634 24.81 -56.69 -15.66
CA THR A 634 25.93 -57.10 -14.73
C THR A 634 27.15 -57.87 -15.30
N PRO A 635 28.31 -57.95 -14.58
CA PRO A 635 28.72 -57.30 -13.32
C PRO A 635 30.08 -56.56 -13.35
N ALA A 636 30.32 -55.67 -12.36
CA ALA A 636 31.67 -55.27 -11.92
C ALA A 636 31.67 -54.97 -10.40
N ALA A 637 32.77 -55.27 -9.72
CA ALA A 637 32.86 -55.47 -8.26
C ALA A 637 33.46 -54.26 -7.49
N PRO A 638 33.44 -54.25 -6.14
CA PRO A 638 33.61 -53.04 -5.32
C PRO A 638 35.06 -52.74 -4.88
N VAL A 639 35.35 -51.47 -4.60
CA VAL A 639 36.63 -50.96 -4.05
C VAL A 639 36.29 -49.88 -2.98
N PRO A 640 37.04 -49.77 -1.85
CA PRO A 640 36.47 -49.47 -0.52
C PRO A 640 36.53 -47.98 -0.11
N PRO A 641 35.94 -47.57 1.03
CA PRO A 641 35.89 -46.17 1.46
C PRO A 641 37.24 -45.68 2.05
N PRO A 642 37.56 -44.38 1.95
CA PRO A 642 38.62 -43.78 2.75
C PRO A 642 38.23 -43.80 4.23
N ALA A 643 39.04 -44.49 5.05
CA ALA A 643 38.88 -44.52 6.49
C ALA A 643 39.24 -43.17 7.14
N ALA A 644 38.80 -42.99 8.38
CA ALA A 644 38.98 -41.77 9.16
C ALA A 644 40.39 -41.63 9.79
N ALA A 645 40.58 -40.43 10.37
CA ALA A 645 41.58 -40.02 11.37
C ALA A 645 42.89 -39.37 10.87
N PRO A 646 43.57 -38.54 11.70
CA PRO A 646 43.13 -37.93 12.98
C PRO A 646 43.10 -36.40 12.97
N VAL A 647 42.39 -35.81 13.93
CA VAL A 647 42.44 -34.38 14.26
C VAL A 647 43.70 -34.09 15.10
N PRO A 648 44.52 -33.08 14.78
CA PRO A 648 45.50 -32.56 15.72
C PRO A 648 44.83 -31.59 16.70
N ALA A 649 44.85 -31.93 17.99
CA ALA A 649 44.31 -31.07 19.05
C ALA A 649 45.30 -29.94 19.43
N PRO A 650 44.81 -28.72 19.71
CA PRO A 650 45.53 -27.75 20.53
C PRO A 650 45.20 -27.92 22.03
N VAL A 651 46.25 -27.89 22.86
CA VAL A 651 46.18 -27.94 24.34
C VAL A 651 45.70 -26.57 24.90
N PRO A 652 44.93 -26.52 26.00
CA PRO A 652 44.35 -25.27 26.51
C PRO A 652 45.19 -24.55 27.57
N ALA A 653 45.24 -23.20 27.53
CA ALA A 653 45.38 -22.25 28.65
C ALA A 653 45.55 -20.79 28.14
N PRO A 654 45.30 -19.74 28.94
CA PRO A 654 44.25 -19.56 29.95
C PRO A 654 43.38 -18.30 29.68
N VAL A 655 42.35 -18.09 30.49
CA VAL A 655 41.41 -16.94 30.41
C VAL A 655 42.02 -15.64 30.94
N PRO A 656 41.70 -14.48 30.31
CA PRO A 656 41.48 -13.23 31.02
C PRO A 656 40.05 -12.69 30.84
N ALA A 657 39.55 -12.02 31.89
CA ALA A 657 38.23 -11.39 31.96
C ALA A 657 38.19 -10.03 31.20
N PRO A 658 37.01 -9.41 30.96
CA PRO A 658 36.82 -8.50 29.84
C PRO A 658 37.24 -7.05 30.10
N SER A 659 37.63 -6.37 29.01
CA SER A 659 37.64 -4.90 28.92
C SER A 659 36.86 -4.46 27.67
N GLN A 660 36.28 -3.26 27.73
CA GLN A 660 35.30 -2.75 26.77
C GLN A 660 35.96 -2.33 25.44
N ALA A 661 35.24 -2.49 24.32
CA ALA A 661 35.67 -2.05 22.99
C ALA A 661 34.62 -1.12 22.33
N PRO A 662 35.04 -0.17 21.47
CA PRO A 662 34.22 0.97 21.03
C PRO A 662 33.50 0.75 19.68
N ALA A 663 32.57 1.64 19.33
CA ALA A 663 31.75 1.54 18.11
C ALA A 663 31.92 2.70 17.12
N LYS A 664 32.26 2.38 15.85
CA LYS A 664 31.95 3.09 14.58
C LYS A 664 32.59 2.32 13.39
N PRO A 665 32.29 2.60 12.10
CA PRO A 665 31.18 3.38 11.51
C PRO A 665 30.44 2.66 10.34
N ALA A 666 29.41 3.30 9.76
CA ALA A 666 28.79 2.92 8.47
C ALA A 666 28.25 4.18 7.72
N ALA A 667 28.07 4.08 6.39
CA ALA A 667 27.64 5.15 5.45
C ALA A 667 26.35 4.69 4.68
N GLU A 668 25.29 5.49 4.48
CA GLU A 668 25.05 6.52 3.42
C GLU A 668 24.63 5.92 2.05
N ALA A 669 23.63 6.36 1.24
CA ALA A 669 22.74 7.55 1.13
C ALA A 669 21.32 7.10 0.60
N PRO A 670 20.39 7.92 0.01
CA PRO A 670 20.30 9.39 -0.19
C PRO A 670 18.96 10.06 0.27
N ALA A 671 18.86 11.39 0.09
CA ALA A 671 17.85 12.29 0.70
C ALA A 671 16.66 12.69 -0.21
N PRO A 672 15.74 13.54 0.30
CA PRO A 672 15.47 14.81 -0.37
C PRO A 672 15.82 16.05 0.48
N MET A 673 16.32 17.07 -0.25
CA MET A 673 16.60 18.47 0.09
C MET A 673 16.13 18.98 1.46
N ALA A 674 17.01 19.20 2.44
CA ALA A 674 17.97 20.33 2.55
C ALA A 674 17.36 21.58 3.20
N ASP A 675 17.48 21.66 4.53
CA ASP A 675 18.02 22.86 5.17
C ASP A 675 18.77 22.51 6.47
N ALA A 676 19.68 23.38 6.91
CA ALA A 676 20.83 23.00 7.71
C ALA A 676 20.57 22.62 9.20
N THR A 677 21.56 21.89 9.74
CA THR A 677 21.74 21.48 11.13
C THR A 677 21.28 22.51 12.18
N SER A 678 20.23 22.15 12.92
CA SER A 678 19.76 22.88 14.11
C SER A 678 19.33 21.87 15.18
N SER A 679 20.14 21.74 16.24
CA SER A 679 19.76 20.98 17.45
C SER A 679 18.78 21.76 18.32
N LEU A 680 18.85 23.09 18.27
CA LEU A 680 18.06 24.00 19.10
C LEU A 680 16.59 24.01 18.68
N VAL A 681 15.71 23.69 19.64
CA VAL A 681 14.26 23.74 19.50
C VAL A 681 13.67 24.56 20.64
N PHE A 682 12.82 25.52 20.31
CA PHE A 682 11.94 26.17 21.28
C PHE A 682 10.51 25.68 21.10
N PHE A 683 9.81 25.38 22.20
CA PHE A 683 8.43 24.94 22.16
C PHE A 683 7.61 25.54 23.31
N MET A 684 6.37 25.88 23.04
CA MET A 684 5.45 26.42 24.04
C MET A 684 4.65 25.31 24.73
N SER A 685 4.44 25.45 26.03
CA SER A 685 3.65 24.52 26.84
C SER A 685 2.65 25.29 27.74
N PRO A 686 1.36 24.91 27.76
CA PRO A 686 0.77 23.83 26.98
C PRO A 686 0.69 24.17 25.48
N LEU A 687 0.74 23.14 24.61
CA LEU A 687 0.57 23.31 23.16
C LEU A 687 -0.87 23.72 22.77
N SER A 688 -1.84 23.35 23.62
CA SER A 688 -3.23 23.76 23.50
C SER A 688 -3.82 24.01 24.89
N THR A 689 -4.43 25.17 25.10
CA THR A 689 -5.04 25.56 26.39
C THR A 689 -6.42 26.17 26.15
N GLU A 690 -7.38 25.91 27.05
CA GLU A 690 -8.66 26.61 27.08
C GLU A 690 -8.69 27.65 28.19
N ALA A 691 -9.30 28.80 27.94
CA ALA A 691 -9.45 29.89 28.90
C ALA A 691 -10.79 30.61 28.70
N ALA A 692 -11.45 31.01 29.78
CA ALA A 692 -12.63 31.88 29.70
C ALA A 692 -12.23 33.33 29.38
N LYS A 693 -13.10 34.10 28.73
CA LYS A 693 -12.92 35.55 28.58
C LYS A 693 -12.60 36.24 29.93
N GLY A 694 -11.50 37.00 29.97
CA GLY A 694 -10.97 37.68 31.16
C GLY A 694 -10.07 36.82 32.05
N GLN A 695 -9.90 35.53 31.76
CA GLN A 695 -9.00 34.66 32.52
C GLN A 695 -7.54 34.92 32.15
N ARG A 696 -6.67 34.92 33.16
CA ARG A 696 -5.22 34.90 32.97
C ARG A 696 -4.71 33.47 32.85
N LEU A 697 -3.79 33.26 31.91
CA LEU A 697 -3.15 31.98 31.61
C LEU A 697 -1.65 32.19 31.47
N SER A 698 -0.88 31.18 31.86
CA SER A 698 0.58 31.20 31.77
C SER A 698 1.04 30.20 30.71
N LEU A 699 1.84 30.67 29.76
CA LEU A 699 2.51 29.84 28.76
C LEU A 699 4.00 29.80 29.03
N ASN A 700 4.54 28.60 29.18
CA ASN A 700 5.96 28.36 29.37
C ASN A 700 6.61 28.11 28.01
N LEU A 701 7.56 28.97 27.62
CA LEU A 701 8.43 28.75 26.49
C LEU A 701 9.63 27.93 26.96
N PHE A 702 9.79 26.72 26.44
CA PHE A 702 10.91 25.82 26.71
C PHE A 702 11.97 25.91 25.62
N ALA A 703 13.23 25.65 25.99
CA ALA A 703 14.35 25.41 25.09
C ALA A 703 14.86 23.97 25.25
N SER A 704 15.33 23.36 24.17
CA SER A 704 15.94 22.02 24.12
C SER A 704 17.01 21.97 23.02
N GLY A 705 18.07 21.16 23.17
CA GLY A 705 19.21 21.18 22.24
C GLY A 705 20.01 22.49 22.30
N ALA A 706 19.95 23.17 23.44
CA ALA A 706 20.43 24.51 23.70
C ALA A 706 21.76 24.56 24.46
N GLN A 707 22.49 23.44 24.53
CA GLN A 707 23.81 23.36 25.13
C GLN A 707 24.77 24.40 24.55
N GLY A 708 25.38 25.23 25.42
CA GLY A 708 26.31 26.29 25.02
C GLY A 708 25.66 27.57 24.46
N LEU A 709 24.32 27.68 24.44
CA LEU A 709 23.61 28.88 23.99
C LEU A 709 23.93 30.08 24.91
N THR A 710 24.60 31.11 24.38
CA THR A 710 25.06 32.27 25.17
C THR A 710 24.14 33.48 25.04
N SER A 711 23.64 33.79 23.84
CA SER A 711 22.83 35.00 23.65
C SER A 711 21.97 34.93 22.40
N GLY A 712 21.01 35.83 22.30
CA GLY A 712 20.17 35.93 21.12
C GLY A 712 18.98 36.86 21.29
N SER A 713 18.18 36.93 20.23
CA SER A 713 16.92 37.66 20.21
C SER A 713 15.88 36.86 19.43
N MET A 714 14.65 36.78 19.92
CA MET A 714 13.52 36.15 19.22
C MET A 714 12.32 37.09 19.19
N THR A 715 11.47 36.93 18.18
CA THR A 715 10.25 37.72 18.02
C THR A 715 9.04 36.80 18.12
N LEU A 716 8.20 37.05 19.12
CA LEU A 716 6.93 36.36 19.30
C LEU A 716 5.80 37.19 18.68
N GLN A 717 4.87 36.54 18.02
CA GLN A 717 3.59 37.11 17.61
C GLN A 717 2.48 36.51 18.48
N VAL A 718 1.77 37.39 19.18
CA VAL A 718 0.60 37.10 20.01
C VAL A 718 -0.62 37.61 19.25
N ASP A 719 -1.63 36.75 19.07
CA ASP A 719 -2.91 37.13 18.46
C ASP A 719 -3.57 38.30 19.24
N PRO A 720 -4.15 39.32 18.56
CA PRO A 720 -4.80 40.47 19.22
C PRO A 720 -5.88 40.12 20.26
N ARG A 721 -6.45 38.91 20.23
CA ARG A 721 -7.40 38.42 21.24
C ARG A 721 -6.75 38.06 22.58
N LEU A 722 -5.42 38.05 22.66
CA LEU A 722 -4.63 37.78 23.86
C LEU A 722 -3.79 39.02 24.21
N LYS A 723 -3.90 39.50 25.45
CA LYS A 723 -3.08 40.59 25.96
C LYS A 723 -1.91 40.04 26.76
N VAL A 724 -0.68 40.43 26.42
CA VAL A 724 0.50 40.13 27.26
C VAL A 724 0.42 40.93 28.55
N VAL A 725 0.45 40.25 29.69
CA VAL A 725 0.42 40.83 31.04
C VAL A 725 1.84 40.99 31.57
N SER A 726 2.65 39.93 31.48
CA SER A 726 4.05 39.93 31.93
C SER A 726 4.87 38.90 31.15
N VAL A 727 6.20 39.08 31.12
CA VAL A 727 7.15 38.09 30.63
C VAL A 727 8.29 38.00 31.64
N ALA A 728 8.53 36.81 32.17
CA ALA A 728 9.59 36.52 33.13
C ALA A 728 10.63 35.56 32.54
N ALA A 729 11.89 35.70 32.96
CA ALA A 729 12.95 34.75 32.64
C ALA A 729 12.68 33.41 33.32
N GLY A 730 12.82 32.29 32.60
CA GLY A 730 12.65 30.96 33.16
C GLY A 730 13.91 30.43 33.86
N ASP A 731 13.82 29.21 34.39
CA ASP A 731 14.91 28.52 35.10
C ASP A 731 16.15 28.29 34.23
N PHE A 732 15.97 28.05 32.92
CA PHE A 732 17.05 27.87 31.95
C PHE A 732 17.93 29.12 31.80
N LEU A 733 17.38 30.32 31.96
CA LEU A 733 18.17 31.56 31.91
C LEU A 733 18.70 31.92 33.31
N THR A 734 17.84 31.89 34.32
CA THR A 734 18.17 32.36 35.67
C THR A 734 19.13 31.42 36.42
N GLY A 735 19.08 30.11 36.16
CA GLY A 735 19.94 29.11 36.81
C GLY A 735 21.44 29.23 36.50
N GLU A 736 21.80 29.89 35.41
CA GLU A 736 23.20 30.21 35.03
C GLU A 736 23.45 31.73 34.98
N GLY A 737 22.69 32.52 35.74
CA GLY A 737 22.89 33.96 35.90
C GLY A 737 22.57 34.81 34.66
N GLY A 738 21.81 34.27 33.72
CA GLY A 738 21.38 34.98 32.52
C GLY A 738 20.21 35.94 32.74
N THR A 739 20.03 36.86 31.81
CA THR A 739 18.95 37.87 31.81
C THR A 739 18.08 37.76 30.57
N LEU A 740 16.82 38.18 30.71
CA LEU A 740 15.83 38.31 29.63
C LEU A 740 15.32 39.75 29.64
N ALA A 741 15.38 40.41 28.48
CA ALA A 741 14.90 41.77 28.28
C ALA A 741 13.77 41.78 27.22
N GLN A 742 12.69 42.48 27.54
CA GLN A 742 11.54 42.65 26.66
C GLN A 742 11.66 43.97 25.87
N GLY A 743 11.55 43.87 24.54
CA GLY A 743 11.40 45.02 23.64
C GLY A 743 9.97 45.57 23.60
N PRO A 744 9.75 46.73 22.96
CA PRO A 744 8.44 47.37 22.90
C PRO A 744 7.44 46.51 22.13
N ALA A 745 6.35 46.12 22.80
CA ALA A 745 5.27 45.39 22.15
C ALA A 745 4.44 46.33 21.26
N LYS A 746 4.47 46.10 19.94
CA LYS A 746 3.62 46.80 18.96
C LYS A 746 2.82 45.77 18.17
N ASP A 747 1.52 46.01 18.01
CA ASP A 747 0.62 45.22 17.16
C ASP A 747 0.67 43.69 17.40
N GLY A 748 0.76 43.30 18.68
CA GLY A 748 0.87 41.88 19.09
C GLY A 748 2.27 41.27 18.92
N ILE A 749 3.24 42.01 18.38
CA ILE A 749 4.61 41.55 18.17
C ILE A 749 5.49 41.95 19.36
N LEU A 750 6.22 40.98 19.90
CA LEU A 750 7.00 41.04 21.13
C LEU A 750 8.43 40.53 20.87
N THR A 751 9.43 41.41 20.89
CA THR A 751 10.84 40.99 20.82
C THR A 751 11.38 40.66 22.22
N LEU A 752 11.99 39.49 22.39
CA LEU A 752 12.70 39.08 23.59
C LEU A 752 14.19 38.93 23.28
N THR A 753 15.06 39.61 24.03
CA THR A 753 16.52 39.53 23.90
C THR A 753 17.10 38.96 25.19
N PHE A 754 18.04 38.03 25.09
CA PHE A 754 18.62 37.34 26.25
C PHE A 754 20.14 37.22 26.17
N ASN A 755 20.76 37.07 27.33
CA ASN A 755 22.20 36.85 27.48
C ASN A 755 22.45 35.96 28.71
N ARG A 756 23.30 34.94 28.59
CA ARG A 756 23.63 33.93 29.61
C ARG A 756 25.11 33.55 29.48
N ALA A 757 25.73 33.18 30.59
CA ALA A 757 27.06 32.56 30.56
C ALA A 757 27.03 31.22 29.81
N THR A 758 28.17 30.83 29.22
CA THR A 758 28.31 29.52 28.56
C THR A 758 28.24 28.40 29.59
N GLY A 759 27.20 27.56 29.54
CA GLY A 759 27.08 26.40 30.40
C GLY A 759 26.48 25.18 29.73
N ALA A 760 26.46 24.07 30.48
CA ALA A 760 26.23 22.73 29.97
C ALA A 760 24.74 22.32 29.89
N THR A 761 23.83 23.14 30.42
CA THR A 761 22.39 22.86 30.44
C THR A 761 21.82 22.86 29.03
N ASP A 762 21.33 21.69 28.58
CA ASP A 762 20.82 21.49 27.22
C ASP A 762 19.33 21.84 27.05
N SER A 763 18.53 21.78 28.12
CA SER A 763 17.08 22.05 28.07
C SER A 763 16.53 22.63 29.37
N GLY A 764 15.48 23.43 29.28
CA GLY A 764 14.75 23.98 30.43
C GLY A 764 13.70 25.01 30.03
N THR A 765 13.04 25.63 31.02
CA THR A 765 12.07 26.72 30.80
C THR A 765 12.84 28.00 30.48
N PHE A 766 12.71 28.49 29.25
CA PHE A 766 13.40 29.68 28.78
C PHE A 766 12.71 30.97 29.24
N ALA A 767 11.38 31.05 29.11
CA ALA A 767 10.59 32.19 29.56
C ALA A 767 9.18 31.76 30.01
N VAL A 768 8.59 32.52 30.91
CA VAL A 768 7.19 32.38 31.35
C VAL A 768 6.43 33.61 30.88
N ILE A 769 5.36 33.41 30.11
CA ILE A 769 4.58 34.47 29.47
C ILE A 769 3.17 34.43 30.04
N GLU A 770 2.79 35.47 30.78
CA GLU A 770 1.42 35.62 31.28
C GLU A 770 0.56 36.38 30.26
N LEU A 771 -0.59 35.79 29.92
CA LEU A 771 -1.54 36.32 28.95
C LEU A 771 -2.92 36.46 29.58
N GLU A 772 -3.71 37.42 29.11
CA GLU A 772 -5.11 37.64 29.51
C GLU A 772 -6.01 37.54 28.27
N ALA A 773 -7.04 36.69 28.33
CA ALA A 773 -7.95 36.43 27.21
C ALA A 773 -8.99 37.54 27.04
N LEU A 774 -9.04 38.20 25.88
CA LEU A 774 -9.92 39.35 25.63
C LEU A 774 -11.21 39.02 24.88
N GLU A 775 -11.14 38.16 23.86
CA GLU A 775 -12.28 37.87 22.96
C GLU A 775 -12.44 36.36 22.71
N PRO A 776 -13.68 35.83 22.66
CA PRO A 776 -13.92 34.42 22.33
C PRO A 776 -13.39 34.04 20.94
N GLY A 777 -12.84 32.84 20.84
CA GLY A 777 -12.30 32.29 19.60
C GLY A 777 -10.93 31.64 19.76
N LYS A 778 -10.42 31.12 18.65
CA LYS A 778 -9.07 30.58 18.56
C LYS A 778 -8.07 31.72 18.40
N ALA A 779 -7.00 31.69 19.20
CA ALA A 779 -5.95 32.69 19.26
C ALA A 779 -4.59 31.98 19.38
N THR A 780 -3.62 32.35 18.55
CA THR A 780 -2.30 31.67 18.52
C THR A 780 -1.19 32.52 19.13
N VAL A 781 -0.21 31.85 19.74
CA VAL A 781 1.07 32.45 20.10
C VAL A 781 2.17 31.71 19.37
N MET A 782 2.94 32.45 18.57
CA MET A 782 3.93 31.91 17.65
C MET A 782 5.28 32.59 17.83
N VAL A 783 6.39 31.87 17.60
CA VAL A 783 7.70 32.49 17.38
C VAL A 783 7.87 32.71 15.87
N GLN A 784 8.03 33.96 15.44
CA GLN A 784 8.17 34.30 14.01
C GLN A 784 9.59 34.10 13.50
N ASP A 785 10.57 34.63 14.22
CA ASP A 785 11.98 34.66 13.83
C ASP A 785 12.87 34.76 15.07
N GLY A 786 14.14 34.39 14.94
CA GLY A 786 15.10 34.46 16.02
C GLY A 786 16.55 34.25 15.59
N LYS A 787 17.46 34.95 16.27
CA LYS A 787 18.91 34.87 16.08
C LYS A 787 19.53 34.36 17.38
N TYR A 788 20.25 33.26 17.30
CA TYR A 788 20.81 32.56 18.46
C TYR A 788 22.31 32.36 18.26
N LEU A 789 23.09 32.59 19.32
CA LEU A 789 24.54 32.55 19.31
C LEU A 789 25.05 31.54 20.35
N VAL A 790 25.94 30.65 19.92
CA VAL A 790 26.81 29.83 20.77
C VAL A 790 28.19 30.47 20.75
N GLY A 791 28.49 31.26 21.78
CA GLY A 791 29.61 32.19 21.77
C GLY A 791 29.42 33.27 20.71
N ALA A 792 30.22 33.22 19.64
CA ALA A 792 30.12 34.13 18.49
C ALA A 792 29.45 33.49 17.25
N ASN A 793 29.13 32.19 17.29
CA ASN A 793 28.65 31.46 16.11
C ASN A 793 27.11 31.42 16.08
N PRO A 794 26.47 31.84 14.97
CA PRO A 794 25.02 31.73 14.82
C PRO A 794 24.58 30.27 14.62
N ILE A 795 23.52 29.87 15.30
CA ILE A 795 22.86 28.57 15.12
C ILE A 795 21.38 28.77 14.73
N PRO A 796 20.82 27.96 13.82
CA PRO A 796 19.39 28.00 13.54
C PRO A 796 18.61 27.33 14.68
N ALA A 797 17.33 27.69 14.82
CA ALA A 797 16.41 27.06 15.77
C ALA A 797 15.10 26.66 15.08
N ARG A 798 14.40 25.69 15.67
CA ARG A 798 13.04 25.28 15.27
C ARG A 798 12.03 25.71 16.34
N TYR A 799 10.79 25.98 15.92
CA TYR A 799 9.73 26.49 16.78
C TYR A 799 8.51 25.58 16.80
N VAL A 800 7.92 25.40 17.98
CA VAL A 800 6.60 24.77 18.15
C VAL A 800 5.69 25.72 18.91
N ASN A 801 4.66 26.19 18.21
CA ASN A 801 3.74 27.25 18.64
C ASN A 801 2.61 26.70 19.54
N SER A 802 1.92 27.59 20.26
CA SER A 802 0.76 27.23 21.10
C SER A 802 -0.54 27.84 20.59
N LEU A 803 -1.64 27.11 20.78
CA LEU A 803 -3.01 27.52 20.48
C LEU A 803 -3.82 27.71 21.77
N VAL A 804 -4.35 28.90 21.98
CA VAL A 804 -5.33 29.18 23.04
C VAL A 804 -6.73 29.19 22.42
N THR A 805 -7.66 28.44 23.01
CA THR A 805 -9.09 28.52 22.68
C THR A 805 -9.80 29.30 23.78
N ILE A 806 -10.29 30.48 23.45
CA ILE A 806 -11.02 31.35 24.38
C ILE A 806 -12.50 31.03 24.29
N GLN A 807 -13.11 30.62 25.40
CA GLN A 807 -14.56 30.41 25.56
C GLN A 807 -15.27 31.72 25.95
#